data_AF-A0A961UWV6-F1
#
_entry.id   AF-A0A961UWV6-F1
#
_cell.length_a   1.000
_cell.length_b   1.000
_cell.length_c   1.000
_cell.angle_alpha   90.00
_cell.angle_beta   90.00
_cell.angle_gamma   90.00
#
_symmetry.space_group_name_H-M   'P 1'
#
loop_
_entity.id
_entity.type
_entity.pdbx_description
1 polymer ?
#
loop_
_entity_poly.entity_id
_entity_poly.type
_entity_poly.pdbx_seq_one_letter_code
_entity_poly.pdbx_strand_id
1 'polypeptide(L)'
;MADRPMGEGSDVPDEPRGEEETRGEEEPGKVRTIDLVLGAWRPREAATQLAAALAVKLPEARHPASEAEEIDSAAIGDTGILYAHEAARRIARVLPAQNGVVALLTPRFGLPLRSDNEWFFHFLKRFGIAIAIIGPDPRLTSIAPSIFERRGGIPEPGLGGGAGSLPEEKRRLLRFFPGLLPRVLAAERDIAIGAAFLVPVGTEHFLIPPAWRDTDPAAASLDLDAMAELGDGDDGMAAFAERHCTAHFADSAKLRALSQRFERAGSMDIAVELAERARHVARDPEAMALADIRRQELNRRMGRFEAMADQPPASRRASEAARFRLDRLRVRGAIGTGGAAGHDGGLAPLVARLHSAEALSAEEIIILDDHAAARTATEPDLALERAEAVRDALAASPEADRRLVFRNAMTLARLHGARGEADAARRALERAFATSRGIRSLGEVVEMNVRLALAGSEATAPAARLAWLRAALAWLAFDPPEAAPDGVVRALLGDRDDHVRARFDIDISDAIADRLEAAWPDLKAVPGGEYPAVRAMAADDRPRRMVGGPGAVIGMAEASSVSPVYVRARVRLLRLAEAALATLCPAFPRSAGGVWLVDANLGLDIPATREEALSAALRTRTDELVFGEETIALDAGARTRHIGRLVAGRAPAVISIAASDGGELCRFGRHRPDVALTAEQTETLAPLLDNPRMALGPLAVILGRTASDTERRLREVEALGPIRLDIEARPDTVTAAPEQAPEPSPEPVPPEASSPGTPPPEMRPSETPPSDPPPPVD
;
A
#
# COMPACT_ATOMS: atom_id res chain seq x y z
N MET A 1 4.85 65.69 39.58
CA MET A 1 4.68 65.08 40.92
C MET A 1 3.99 63.76 40.71
N ALA A 2 4.57 62.57 40.82
CA ALA A 2 5.90 62.09 41.20
C ALA A 2 6.12 60.79 40.38
N ASP A 3 7.21 60.68 39.63
CA ASP A 3 8.35 59.77 39.86
C ASP A 3 7.99 58.32 40.27
N ARG A 4 8.17 57.36 39.33
CA ARG A 4 9.14 56.24 39.41
C ARG A 4 9.05 55.28 38.20
N PRO A 5 10.11 54.48 37.92
CA PRO A 5 10.55 54.18 36.56
C PRO A 5 10.40 52.71 36.12
N MET A 6 10.73 52.54 34.85
CA MET A 6 10.91 51.32 34.05
C MET A 6 11.55 50.14 34.79
N GLY A 7 10.98 48.96 34.57
CA GLY A 7 11.58 47.66 34.82
C GLY A 7 11.22 46.71 33.67
N GLU A 8 12.18 46.49 32.77
CA GLU A 8 12.16 45.46 31.74
C GLU A 8 12.18 44.08 32.40
N GLY A 9 11.30 43.19 31.95
CA GLY A 9 11.27 41.78 32.32
C GLY A 9 10.59 41.01 31.20
N SER A 10 11.37 40.60 30.19
CA SER A 10 10.90 39.69 29.15
C SER A 10 10.91 38.26 29.70
N ASP A 11 9.76 37.80 30.18
CA ASP A 11 9.51 36.38 30.41
C ASP A 11 9.36 35.68 29.04
N VAL A 12 10.49 35.19 28.52
CA VAL A 12 10.49 34.16 27.49
C VAL A 12 10.39 32.82 28.23
N PRO A 13 9.34 32.02 28.00
CA PRO A 13 9.25 30.71 28.63
C PRO A 13 10.38 29.82 28.11
N ASP A 14 11.25 29.37 29.02
CA ASP A 14 12.24 28.33 28.77
C ASP A 14 11.53 27.10 28.17
N GLU A 15 11.84 26.79 26.92
CA GLU A 15 11.49 25.51 26.32
C GLU A 15 12.08 24.39 27.18
N PRO A 16 11.31 23.33 27.50
CA PRO A 16 11.82 22.22 28.29
C PRO A 16 12.96 21.57 27.51
N ARG A 17 14.20 21.77 28.00
CA ARG A 17 15.36 20.99 27.59
C ARG A 17 14.99 19.52 27.77
N GLY A 18 15.00 18.78 26.65
CA GLY A 18 14.66 17.37 26.62
C GLY A 18 15.35 16.64 27.76
N GLU A 19 14.54 16.15 28.70
CA GLU A 19 14.98 15.20 29.70
C GLU A 19 15.55 14.01 28.94
N GLU A 20 16.87 13.78 29.08
CA GLU A 20 17.48 12.51 28.72
C GLU A 20 16.71 11.44 29.50
N GLU A 21 15.79 10.75 28.82
CA GLU A 21 15.15 9.54 29.31
C GLU A 21 16.27 8.63 29.80
N THR A 22 16.40 8.54 31.13
CA THR A 22 17.22 7.55 31.79
C THR A 22 16.72 6.20 31.30
N ARG A 23 17.42 5.62 30.32
CA ARG A 23 17.25 4.23 29.89
C ARG A 23 17.42 3.38 31.14
N GLY A 24 16.32 2.96 31.75
CA GLY A 24 16.34 2.05 32.87
C GLY A 24 17.19 0.85 32.48
N GLU A 25 18.17 0.51 33.31
CA GLU A 25 19.01 -0.67 33.11
C GLU A 25 18.08 -1.92 33.12
N GLU A 26 17.69 -2.37 31.93
CA GLU A 26 16.87 -3.58 31.80
C GLU A 26 17.71 -4.79 32.21
N GLU A 27 17.19 -5.60 33.15
CA GLU A 27 17.81 -6.86 33.52
C GLU A 27 17.97 -7.76 32.28
N PRO A 28 19.21 -8.13 31.91
CA PRO A 28 19.44 -9.00 30.78
C PRO A 28 18.75 -10.35 31.00
N GLY A 29 17.88 -10.73 30.05
CA GLY A 29 17.18 -12.02 30.06
C GLY A 29 15.67 -11.96 30.37
N LYS A 30 15.09 -10.78 30.59
CA LYS A 30 13.63 -10.67 30.81
C LYS A 30 12.86 -11.00 29.53
N VAL A 31 12.24 -12.18 29.50
CA VAL A 31 11.37 -12.64 28.40
C VAL A 31 10.11 -11.79 28.35
N ARG A 32 9.73 -11.29 27.16
CA ARG A 32 8.48 -10.54 26.96
C ARG A 32 7.38 -11.51 26.54
N THR A 33 6.24 -11.49 27.23
CA THR A 33 5.16 -12.46 27.00
C THR A 33 4.00 -11.81 26.24
N ILE A 34 3.50 -12.53 25.23
CA ILE A 34 2.25 -12.24 24.54
C ILE A 34 1.27 -13.34 24.88
N ASP A 35 0.05 -12.96 25.20
CA ASP A 35 -1.02 -13.83 25.59
C ASP A 35 -2.10 -13.91 24.52
N LEU A 36 -2.12 -15.02 23.77
CA LEU A 36 -3.16 -15.31 22.79
C LEU A 36 -3.88 -16.63 23.10
N VAL A 37 -3.90 -17.07 24.37
CA VAL A 37 -4.53 -18.36 24.74
C VAL A 37 -5.99 -18.46 24.30
N LEU A 38 -6.73 -17.35 24.35
CA LEU A 38 -8.12 -17.26 23.85
C LEU A 38 -8.22 -16.75 22.41
N GLY A 39 -7.15 -16.83 21.62
CA GLY A 39 -7.06 -16.25 20.28
C GLY A 39 -6.93 -14.71 20.29
N ALA A 40 -6.77 -14.13 19.12
CA ALA A 40 -6.74 -12.67 18.95
C ALA A 40 -8.14 -12.12 18.62
N TRP A 41 -8.63 -11.24 19.50
CA TRP A 41 -9.96 -10.61 19.41
C TRP A 41 -9.91 -9.08 19.30
N ARG A 42 -8.72 -8.49 19.31
CA ARG A 42 -8.51 -7.10 18.90
C ARG A 42 -7.59 -7.02 17.69
N PRO A 43 -7.71 -5.93 16.92
CA PRO A 43 -6.77 -5.65 15.85
C PRO A 43 -5.33 -5.56 16.32
N ARG A 44 -4.43 -6.31 15.69
CA ARG A 44 -2.99 -6.32 15.99
C ARG A 44 -2.72 -6.58 17.47
N GLU A 45 -3.47 -7.51 18.07
CA GLU A 45 -3.40 -7.85 19.51
C GLU A 45 -1.96 -8.11 19.96
N ALA A 46 -1.20 -8.94 19.23
CA ALA A 46 0.18 -9.27 19.57
C ALA A 46 1.09 -8.03 19.62
N ALA A 47 0.97 -7.16 18.61
CA ALA A 47 1.73 -5.92 18.54
C ALA A 47 1.34 -4.97 19.68
N THR A 48 0.04 -4.87 19.99
CA THR A 48 -0.49 -4.01 21.06
C THR A 48 0.02 -4.43 22.42
N GLN A 49 0.03 -5.73 22.71
CA GLN A 49 0.55 -6.27 23.97
C GLN A 49 2.06 -6.01 24.13
N LEU A 50 2.87 -6.25 23.09
CA LEU A 50 4.30 -5.95 23.14
C LEU A 50 4.59 -4.46 23.24
N ALA A 51 3.84 -3.64 22.49
CA ALA A 51 3.96 -2.19 22.54
C ALA A 51 3.68 -1.65 23.95
N ALA A 52 2.63 -2.14 24.61
CA ALA A 52 2.33 -1.78 25.99
C ALA A 52 3.44 -2.23 26.96
N ALA A 53 4.02 -3.41 26.75
CA ALA A 53 5.11 -3.92 27.57
C ALA A 53 6.43 -3.13 27.40
N LEU A 54 6.63 -2.50 26.24
CA LEU A 54 7.85 -1.79 25.85
C LEU A 54 7.68 -0.26 25.80
N ALA A 55 6.49 0.26 26.16
CA ALA A 55 6.13 1.67 26.01
C ALA A 55 6.35 2.22 24.58
N VAL A 56 6.09 1.41 23.56
CA VAL A 56 6.27 1.80 22.14
C VAL A 56 4.95 2.29 21.55
N LYS A 57 4.94 3.47 20.92
CA LYS A 57 3.77 3.94 20.16
C LYS A 57 3.65 3.19 18.82
N LEU A 58 2.57 2.43 18.67
CA LEU A 58 2.23 1.76 17.40
C LEU A 58 1.78 2.76 16.32
N PRO A 59 1.91 2.39 15.03
CA PRO A 59 1.33 3.17 13.95
C PRO A 59 -0.20 3.18 14.04
N GLU A 60 -0.81 4.33 13.78
CA GLU A 60 -2.26 4.46 13.66
C GLU A 60 -2.73 3.78 12.38
N ALA A 61 -3.75 2.93 12.49
CA ALA A 61 -4.38 2.32 11.34
C ALA A 61 -5.25 3.38 10.65
N ARG A 62 -4.94 3.69 9.40
CA ARG A 62 -5.79 4.44 8.49
C ARG A 62 -6.52 3.45 7.59
N HIS A 63 -7.84 3.51 7.63
CA HIS A 63 -8.70 2.81 6.68
C HIS A 63 -9.32 3.83 5.73
N PRO A 64 -9.49 3.47 4.45
CA PRO A 64 -10.20 4.33 3.51
C PRO A 64 -11.61 4.66 4.03
N ALA A 65 -11.95 5.94 4.05
CA ALA A 65 -13.26 6.46 4.44
C ALA A 65 -14.31 6.26 3.34
N SER A 66 -13.88 6.03 2.10
CA SER A 66 -14.74 5.85 0.92
C SER A 66 -14.19 4.78 -0.03
N GLU A 67 -15.04 4.28 -0.95
CA GLU A 67 -14.59 3.35 -2.01
C GLU A 67 -13.58 3.98 -2.96
N ALA A 68 -13.63 5.30 -3.16
CA ALA A 68 -12.64 5.99 -3.97
C ALA A 68 -11.26 5.91 -3.31
N GLU A 69 -11.17 6.12 -1.99
CA GLU A 69 -9.92 6.01 -1.23
C GLU A 69 -9.33 4.59 -1.21
N GLU A 70 -10.15 3.54 -1.39
CA GLU A 70 -9.66 2.17 -1.56
C GLU A 70 -8.75 2.04 -2.79
N ILE A 71 -8.93 2.87 -3.83
CA ILE A 71 -8.08 2.87 -5.04
C ILE A 71 -6.64 3.27 -4.69
N ASP A 72 -6.46 4.32 -3.89
CA ASP A 72 -5.13 4.77 -3.48
C ASP A 72 -4.51 3.81 -2.47
N SER A 73 -5.32 3.31 -1.52
CA SER A 73 -4.87 2.31 -0.55
C SER A 73 -4.34 1.05 -1.27
N ALA A 74 -5.03 0.58 -2.30
CA ALA A 74 -4.62 -0.58 -3.09
C ALA A 74 -3.31 -0.33 -3.86
N ALA A 75 -3.09 0.90 -4.35
CA ALA A 75 -1.86 1.28 -5.07
C ALA A 75 -0.64 1.45 -4.13
N ILE A 76 -0.85 1.69 -2.84
CA ILE A 76 0.23 1.70 -1.84
C ILE A 76 0.69 0.27 -1.54
N GLY A 77 -0.26 -0.65 -1.34
CA GLY A 77 0.00 -2.05 -1.00
C GLY A 77 -1.00 -2.59 0.01
N ASP A 78 -0.78 -3.83 0.47
CA ASP A 78 -1.60 -4.41 1.53
C ASP A 78 -1.34 -3.67 2.86
N THR A 79 -2.32 -2.88 3.29
CA THR A 79 -2.19 -2.03 4.48
C THR A 79 -2.03 -2.84 5.77
N GLY A 80 -2.65 -4.03 5.87
CA GLY A 80 -2.49 -4.91 7.03
C GLY A 80 -1.04 -5.36 7.19
N ILE A 81 -0.42 -5.78 6.09
CA ILE A 81 1.00 -6.17 6.04
C ILE A 81 1.91 -4.97 6.33
N LEU A 82 1.62 -3.79 5.76
CA LEU A 82 2.39 -2.57 6.01
C LEU A 82 2.36 -2.15 7.48
N TYR A 83 1.19 -2.21 8.14
CA TYR A 83 1.06 -1.90 9.56
C TYR A 83 1.78 -2.94 10.45
N ALA A 84 1.68 -4.23 10.10
CA ALA A 84 2.38 -5.29 10.80
C ALA A 84 3.92 -5.11 10.72
N HIS A 85 4.42 -4.79 9.53
CA HIS A 85 5.84 -4.50 9.30
C HIS A 85 6.31 -3.27 10.09
N GLU A 86 5.57 -2.17 10.03
CA GLU A 86 5.94 -0.95 10.77
C GLU A 86 5.89 -1.15 12.29
N ALA A 87 4.89 -1.87 12.80
CA ALA A 87 4.81 -2.23 14.21
C ALA A 87 6.00 -3.11 14.64
N ALA A 88 6.32 -4.14 13.86
CA ALA A 88 7.46 -5.03 14.12
C ALA A 88 8.78 -4.25 14.09
N ARG A 89 8.95 -3.33 13.13
CA ARG A 89 10.14 -2.49 13.00
C ARG A 89 10.33 -1.58 14.22
N ARG A 90 9.27 -0.93 14.71
CA ARG A 90 9.35 -0.07 15.92
C ARG A 90 9.69 -0.87 17.17
N ILE A 91 9.06 -2.04 17.33
CA ILE A 91 9.30 -2.93 18.47
C ILE A 91 10.71 -3.52 18.43
N ALA A 92 11.18 -3.97 17.27
CA ALA A 92 12.51 -4.55 17.11
C ALA A 92 13.65 -3.55 17.42
N ARG A 93 13.43 -2.24 17.21
CA ARG A 93 14.40 -1.19 17.57
C ARG A 93 14.59 -1.02 19.08
N VAL A 94 13.60 -1.38 19.87
CA VAL A 94 13.61 -1.23 21.34
C VAL A 94 14.03 -2.54 21.99
N LEU A 95 13.80 -3.68 21.34
CA LEU A 95 14.27 -4.97 21.80
C LEU A 95 15.80 -5.13 21.63
N PRO A 96 16.49 -5.78 22.57
CA PRO A 96 17.94 -6.00 22.46
C PRO A 96 18.27 -6.92 21.28
N ALA A 97 19.05 -6.38 20.33
CA ALA A 97 19.39 -7.04 19.05
C ALA A 97 20.06 -8.42 19.18
N GLN A 98 20.70 -8.71 20.33
CA GLN A 98 21.48 -9.93 20.51
C GLN A 98 20.75 -11.04 21.27
N ASN A 99 19.59 -10.80 21.90
CA ASN A 99 18.88 -11.80 22.71
C ASN A 99 17.37 -11.54 22.89
N GLY A 100 16.73 -10.73 22.03
CA GLY A 100 15.29 -10.50 22.10
C GLY A 100 14.50 -11.80 21.91
N VAL A 101 14.00 -12.38 23.00
CA VAL A 101 13.07 -13.52 22.98
C VAL A 101 11.69 -13.03 23.38
N VAL A 102 10.72 -13.26 22.50
CA VAL A 102 9.30 -13.06 22.76
C VAL A 102 8.68 -14.43 23.02
N ALA A 103 8.09 -14.62 24.19
CA ALA A 103 7.29 -15.80 24.51
C ALA A 103 5.83 -15.58 24.07
N LEU A 104 5.31 -16.47 23.24
CA LEU A 104 3.92 -16.49 22.81
C LEU A 104 3.19 -17.63 23.53
N LEU A 105 2.19 -17.27 24.34
CA LEU A 105 1.21 -18.22 24.85
C LEU A 105 0.22 -18.50 23.72
N THR A 106 0.28 -19.72 23.16
CA THR A 106 -0.39 -20.00 21.89
C THR A 106 -1.90 -20.17 22.06
N PRO A 107 -2.69 -19.83 21.02
CA PRO A 107 -4.13 -20.09 21.02
C PRO A 107 -4.48 -21.55 21.35
N ARG A 108 -5.47 -21.70 22.24
CA ARG A 108 -6.08 -22.98 22.61
C ARG A 108 -7.47 -23.12 22.00
N PHE A 109 -8.07 -24.30 22.18
CA PHE A 109 -9.47 -24.57 21.80
C PHE A 109 -9.78 -24.37 20.31
N GLY A 110 -8.76 -24.48 19.45
CA GLY A 110 -8.90 -24.23 18.01
C GLY A 110 -9.12 -22.76 17.63
N LEU A 111 -8.89 -21.82 18.56
CA LEU A 111 -9.02 -20.40 18.30
C LEU A 111 -7.88 -19.90 17.39
N PRO A 112 -8.14 -18.96 16.48
CA PRO A 112 -7.18 -18.54 15.47
C PRO A 112 -6.18 -17.50 15.99
N LEU A 113 -4.98 -17.50 15.38
CA LEU A 113 -3.95 -16.48 15.59
C LEU A 113 -4.27 -15.15 14.88
N ARG A 114 -4.99 -15.24 13.75
CA ARG A 114 -5.32 -14.14 12.81
C ARG A 114 -4.13 -13.69 11.95
N SER A 115 -4.43 -13.31 10.71
CA SER A 115 -3.45 -12.98 9.67
C SER A 115 -2.55 -11.78 10.02
N ASP A 116 -3.09 -10.74 10.65
CA ASP A 116 -2.35 -9.55 11.06
C ASP A 116 -1.25 -9.86 12.10
N ASN A 117 -1.55 -10.74 13.06
CA ASN A 117 -0.55 -11.20 14.04
C ASN A 117 0.48 -12.15 13.40
N GLU A 118 0.06 -13.00 12.47
CA GLU A 118 0.98 -13.85 11.69
C GLU A 118 2.05 -13.00 10.97
N TRP A 119 1.63 -11.97 10.24
CA TRP A 119 2.55 -11.04 9.56
C TRP A 119 3.45 -10.30 10.55
N PHE A 120 2.91 -9.84 11.67
CA PHE A 120 3.69 -9.16 12.70
C PHE A 120 4.83 -10.05 13.23
N PHE A 121 4.51 -11.31 13.55
CA PHE A 121 5.51 -12.29 13.99
C PHE A 121 6.52 -12.64 12.89
N HIS A 122 6.06 -12.75 11.64
CA HIS A 122 6.94 -12.97 10.50
C HIS A 122 8.01 -11.86 10.40
N PHE A 123 7.61 -10.59 10.53
CA PHE A 123 8.53 -9.47 10.48
C PHE A 123 9.43 -9.37 11.71
N LEU A 124 8.95 -9.67 12.92
CA LEU A 124 9.81 -9.75 14.10
C LEU A 124 10.95 -10.76 13.88
N LYS A 125 10.64 -11.94 13.34
CA LYS A 125 11.65 -12.94 12.99
C LYS A 125 12.64 -12.44 11.94
N ARG A 126 12.16 -11.73 10.91
CA ARG A 126 13.02 -11.09 9.89
C ARG A 126 13.96 -10.04 10.49
N PHE A 127 13.54 -9.36 11.56
CA PHE A 127 14.38 -8.45 12.34
C PHE A 127 15.27 -9.15 13.40
N GLY A 128 15.39 -10.48 13.35
CA GLY A 128 16.26 -11.25 14.24
C GLY A 128 15.69 -11.50 15.64
N ILE A 129 14.42 -11.20 15.88
CA ILE A 129 13.74 -11.47 17.16
C ILE A 129 13.23 -12.91 17.16
N ALA A 130 13.64 -13.68 18.17
CA ALA A 130 13.19 -15.06 18.31
C ALA A 130 11.80 -15.11 18.96
N ILE A 131 10.93 -15.95 18.40
CA ILE A 131 9.55 -16.12 18.90
C ILE A 131 9.41 -17.54 19.42
N ALA A 132 9.41 -17.67 20.73
CA ALA A 132 9.29 -18.95 21.38
C ALA A 132 7.84 -19.21 21.79
N ILE A 133 7.32 -20.38 21.50
CA ILE A 133 5.93 -20.74 21.84
C ILE A 133 5.84 -21.53 23.14
N ILE A 134 4.77 -21.26 23.88
CA ILE A 134 4.36 -22.00 25.07
C ILE A 134 2.94 -22.52 24.80
N GLY A 135 2.83 -23.81 24.52
CA GLY A 135 1.60 -24.48 24.11
C GLY A 135 1.73 -25.23 22.78
N PRO A 136 0.60 -25.67 22.19
CA PRO A 136 0.60 -26.31 20.86
C PRO A 136 1.03 -25.34 19.77
N ASP A 137 1.57 -25.86 18.67
CA ASP A 137 1.87 -25.03 17.49
C ASP A 137 0.58 -24.40 16.97
N PRO A 138 0.51 -23.06 16.81
CA PRO A 138 -0.67 -22.40 16.29
C PRO A 138 -0.85 -22.73 14.81
N ARG A 139 -2.11 -22.85 14.38
CA ARG A 139 -2.44 -22.98 12.96
C ARG A 139 -2.24 -21.63 12.27
N LEU A 140 -1.35 -21.62 11.28
CA LEU A 140 -1.10 -20.48 10.41
C LEU A 140 -2.01 -20.52 9.18
N THR A 141 -2.49 -19.36 8.74
CA THR A 141 -3.43 -19.21 7.63
C THR A 141 -2.89 -18.34 6.49
N SER A 142 -1.94 -17.46 6.77
CA SER A 142 -1.40 -16.48 5.81
C SER A 142 0.07 -16.68 5.50
N ILE A 143 0.83 -17.28 6.42
CA ILE A 143 2.26 -17.54 6.25
C ILE A 143 2.58 -19.03 6.33
N ALA A 144 3.50 -19.49 5.48
CA ALA A 144 4.10 -20.81 5.53
C ALA A 144 5.60 -20.69 5.18
N PRO A 145 6.52 -21.43 5.84
CA PRO A 145 6.34 -22.39 6.94
C PRO A 145 6.24 -21.75 8.34
N SER A 146 6.13 -22.57 9.39
CA SER A 146 6.08 -22.09 10.79
C SER A 146 7.29 -21.23 11.14
N ILE A 147 7.02 -20.07 11.74
CA ILE A 147 8.03 -19.11 12.18
C ILE A 147 8.45 -19.31 13.64
N PHE A 148 7.74 -20.14 14.39
CA PHE A 148 7.89 -20.30 15.84
C PHE A 148 8.98 -21.31 16.22
N GLU A 149 9.60 -21.08 17.38
CA GLU A 149 10.62 -21.95 17.95
C GLU A 149 10.12 -22.58 19.26
N ARG A 150 10.49 -23.84 19.50
CA ARG A 150 10.34 -24.45 20.83
C ARG A 150 11.67 -24.35 21.56
N ARG A 151 11.75 -23.50 22.59
CA ARG A 151 12.96 -23.31 23.39
C ARG A 151 12.76 -23.91 24.79
N GLY A 152 13.65 -24.82 25.18
CA GLY A 152 13.71 -25.31 26.55
C GLY A 152 14.18 -24.20 27.51
N GLY A 153 13.64 -24.17 28.73
CA GLY A 153 14.07 -23.23 29.78
C GLY A 153 13.37 -21.88 29.78
N ILE A 154 12.41 -21.63 28.89
CA ILE A 154 11.48 -20.50 29.05
C ILE A 154 10.45 -20.95 30.10
N PRO A 155 10.42 -20.35 31.30
CA PRO A 155 9.48 -20.75 32.32
C PRO A 155 8.06 -20.49 31.81
N GLU A 156 7.22 -21.51 31.82
CA GLU A 156 5.78 -21.28 31.71
C GLU A 156 5.39 -20.33 32.85
N PRO A 157 4.58 -19.29 32.59
CA PRO A 157 4.08 -18.42 33.65
C PRO A 157 3.49 -19.33 34.73
N GLY A 158 4.07 -19.27 35.94
CA GLY A 158 3.84 -20.28 36.98
C GLY A 158 2.35 -20.54 37.18
N LEU A 159 2.00 -21.81 37.45
CA LEU A 159 0.65 -22.20 37.83
C LEU A 159 0.19 -21.29 38.95
N GLY A 160 -0.69 -20.33 38.63
CA GLY A 160 -1.21 -19.41 39.64
C GLY A 160 -1.79 -20.22 40.78
N GLY A 161 -1.52 -19.81 42.03
CA GLY A 161 -2.16 -20.43 43.19
C GLY A 161 -3.68 -20.46 42.98
N GLY A 162 -4.35 -21.53 43.41
CA GLY A 162 -5.77 -21.74 43.11
C GLY A 162 -6.61 -20.49 43.45
N ALA A 163 -7.44 -20.06 42.50
CA ALA A 163 -8.28 -18.86 42.56
C ALA A 163 -9.41 -18.89 43.61
N GLY A 164 -9.28 -19.73 44.66
CA GLY A 164 -10.36 -20.09 45.58
C GLY A 164 -10.92 -18.95 46.43
N SER A 165 -10.26 -17.78 46.45
CA SER A 165 -10.68 -16.61 47.23
C SER A 165 -11.42 -15.53 46.43
N LEU A 166 -11.49 -15.62 45.10
CA LEU A 166 -12.18 -14.62 44.27
C LEU A 166 -13.67 -14.94 44.08
N PRO A 167 -14.57 -13.93 44.11
CA PRO A 167 -15.96 -14.08 43.68
C PRO A 167 -16.09 -14.67 42.27
N GLU A 168 -17.13 -15.47 42.05
CA GLU A 168 -17.33 -16.23 40.80
C GLU A 168 -17.41 -15.34 39.55
N GLU A 169 -17.99 -14.14 39.66
CA GLU A 169 -18.02 -13.16 38.57
C GLU A 169 -16.61 -12.74 38.13
N LYS A 170 -15.73 -12.42 39.10
CA LYS A 170 -14.33 -12.04 38.81
C LYS A 170 -13.53 -13.20 38.26
N ARG A 171 -13.81 -14.42 38.74
CA ARG A 171 -13.22 -15.64 38.20
C ARG A 171 -13.62 -15.86 36.74
N ARG A 172 -14.92 -15.71 36.42
CA ARG A 172 -15.42 -15.81 35.04
C ARG A 172 -14.79 -14.75 34.14
N LEU A 173 -14.68 -13.51 34.61
CA LEU A 173 -13.96 -12.46 33.89
C LEU A 173 -12.53 -12.87 33.58
N LEU A 174 -11.74 -13.26 34.58
CA LEU A 174 -10.34 -13.63 34.37
C LEU A 174 -10.18 -14.89 33.51
N ARG A 175 -11.11 -15.85 33.60
CA ARG A 175 -11.13 -17.05 32.76
C ARG A 175 -11.35 -16.73 31.28
N PHE A 176 -12.20 -15.75 30.97
CA PHE A 176 -12.68 -15.49 29.61
C PHE A 176 -12.20 -14.17 29.00
N PHE A 177 -11.45 -13.34 29.73
CA PHE A 177 -10.90 -12.11 29.19
C PHE A 177 -9.80 -12.41 28.15
N PRO A 178 -9.97 -12.00 26.87
CA PRO A 178 -8.98 -12.26 25.83
C PRO A 178 -7.78 -11.31 25.97
N GLY A 179 -6.56 -11.86 25.92
CA GLY A 179 -5.32 -11.08 25.96
C GLY A 179 -4.95 -10.54 27.34
N LEU A 180 -4.29 -9.39 27.39
CA LEU A 180 -3.88 -8.75 28.65
C LEU A 180 -5.02 -7.94 29.26
N LEU A 181 -5.21 -8.06 30.58
CA LEU A 181 -6.22 -7.32 31.34
C LEU A 181 -5.76 -5.87 31.57
N PRO A 182 -6.52 -4.86 31.11
CA PRO A 182 -6.23 -3.46 31.41
C PRO A 182 -6.33 -3.18 32.92
N ARG A 183 -5.40 -2.38 33.45
CA ARG A 183 -5.39 -1.97 34.87
C ARG A 183 -6.62 -1.19 35.28
N VAL A 184 -7.09 -0.30 34.40
CA VAL A 184 -8.30 0.49 34.62
C VAL A 184 -9.48 -0.45 34.83
N LEU A 185 -9.65 -1.44 33.97
CA LEU A 185 -10.72 -2.42 34.10
C LEU A 185 -10.55 -3.31 35.35
N ALA A 186 -9.33 -3.72 35.68
CA ALA A 186 -9.07 -4.49 36.89
C ALA A 186 -9.44 -3.68 38.16
N ALA A 187 -9.16 -2.38 38.17
CA ALA A 187 -9.50 -1.46 39.25
C ALA A 187 -11.01 -1.22 39.35
N GLU A 188 -11.68 -0.92 38.23
CA GLU A 188 -13.14 -0.73 38.15
C GLU A 188 -13.93 -1.95 38.65
N ARG A 189 -13.33 -3.15 38.56
CA ARG A 189 -13.93 -4.42 38.98
C ARG A 189 -13.39 -4.93 40.32
N ASP A 190 -12.66 -4.10 41.06
CA ASP A 190 -12.08 -4.43 42.37
C ASP A 190 -11.27 -5.74 42.36
N ILE A 191 -10.51 -6.02 41.30
CA ILE A 191 -9.69 -7.24 41.20
C ILE A 191 -8.38 -7.01 41.96
N ALA A 192 -8.24 -7.61 43.13
CA ALA A 192 -7.03 -7.53 43.93
C ALA A 192 -5.86 -8.24 43.25
N ILE A 193 -4.90 -7.45 42.72
CA ILE A 193 -3.75 -7.91 41.92
C ILE A 193 -2.98 -9.05 42.60
N GLY A 194 -2.65 -8.87 43.89
CA GLY A 194 -1.89 -9.87 44.66
C GLY A 194 -2.67 -11.16 44.93
N ALA A 195 -4.00 -11.11 45.04
CA ALA A 195 -4.84 -12.29 45.25
C ALA A 195 -5.14 -13.04 43.94
N ALA A 196 -5.10 -12.33 42.81
CA ALA A 196 -5.37 -12.88 41.48
C ALA A 196 -4.10 -13.39 40.75
N PHE A 197 -2.92 -13.31 41.39
CA PHE A 197 -1.62 -13.68 40.80
C PHE A 197 -1.37 -13.02 39.43
N LEU A 198 -1.94 -11.83 39.23
CA LEU A 198 -1.79 -11.08 37.99
C LEU A 198 -0.34 -10.61 37.86
N VAL A 199 0.27 -10.90 36.72
CA VAL A 199 1.67 -10.51 36.45
C VAL A 199 1.67 -9.16 35.73
N PRO A 200 2.29 -8.11 36.28
CA PRO A 200 2.38 -6.82 35.60
C PRO A 200 3.08 -6.93 34.23
N VAL A 201 2.45 -6.39 33.19
CA VAL A 201 3.03 -6.24 31.85
C VAL A 201 2.98 -4.77 31.48
N GLY A 202 4.14 -4.10 31.62
CA GLY A 202 4.21 -2.64 31.50
C GLY A 202 3.43 -1.90 32.59
N THR A 203 3.13 -0.63 32.34
CA THR A 203 2.45 0.25 33.31
C THR A 203 0.95 0.09 33.32
N GLU A 204 0.33 -0.41 32.24
CA GLU A 204 -1.12 -0.35 32.04
C GLU A 204 -1.83 -1.71 32.05
N HIS A 205 -1.11 -2.82 32.03
CA HIS A 205 -1.72 -4.14 31.81
C HIS A 205 -1.24 -5.21 32.79
N PHE A 206 -2.04 -6.26 32.90
CA PHE A 206 -1.72 -7.50 33.59
C PHE A 206 -1.86 -8.71 32.67
N LEU A 207 -0.90 -9.62 32.77
CA LEU A 207 -1.02 -10.98 32.26
C LEU A 207 -1.86 -11.81 33.24
N ILE A 208 -2.89 -12.45 32.71
CA ILE A 208 -3.69 -13.44 33.43
C ILE A 208 -2.95 -14.78 33.33
N PRO A 209 -2.73 -15.51 34.44
CA PRO A 209 -2.06 -16.80 34.38
C PRO A 209 -2.79 -17.78 33.42
N PRO A 210 -2.10 -18.42 32.46
CA PRO A 210 -2.73 -19.31 31.47
C PRO A 210 -3.55 -20.46 32.09
N ALA A 211 -3.16 -20.90 33.29
CA ALA A 211 -3.86 -21.94 34.05
C ALA A 211 -5.31 -21.55 34.41
N TRP A 212 -5.65 -20.26 34.39
CA TRP A 212 -7.01 -19.78 34.66
C TRP A 212 -7.93 -19.91 33.43
N ARG A 213 -7.34 -20.14 32.26
CA ARG A 213 -8.04 -20.32 30.98
C ARG A 213 -8.17 -21.80 30.67
N ASP A 214 -8.89 -22.47 31.57
CA ASP A 214 -9.08 -23.92 31.61
C ASP A 214 -10.30 -24.40 30.82
N THR A 215 -11.14 -23.47 30.35
CA THR A 215 -12.45 -23.78 29.79
C THR A 215 -12.55 -23.35 28.33
N ASP A 216 -13.04 -24.25 27.48
CA ASP A 216 -13.36 -23.95 26.09
C ASP A 216 -14.54 -22.96 26.03
N PRO A 217 -14.37 -21.76 25.44
CA PRO A 217 -15.45 -20.77 25.32
C PRO A 217 -16.69 -21.30 24.59
N ALA A 218 -16.52 -22.21 23.62
CA ALA A 218 -17.64 -22.80 22.89
C ALA A 218 -18.49 -23.75 23.75
N ALA A 219 -17.92 -24.32 24.81
CA ALA A 219 -18.61 -25.18 25.75
C ALA A 219 -19.24 -24.41 26.93
N ALA A 220 -18.93 -23.13 27.08
CA ALA A 220 -19.30 -22.31 28.24
C ALA A 220 -20.13 -21.07 27.86
N SER A 221 -20.98 -21.15 26.83
CA SER A 221 -21.80 -20.03 26.37
C SER A 221 -22.66 -19.39 27.47
N LEU A 222 -23.17 -20.18 28.44
CA LEU A 222 -23.97 -19.65 29.55
C LEU A 222 -23.15 -18.78 30.52
N ASP A 223 -21.87 -19.07 30.71
CA ASP A 223 -21.00 -18.21 31.51
C ASP A 223 -20.73 -16.89 30.80
N LEU A 224 -20.61 -16.93 29.46
CA LEU A 224 -20.41 -15.76 28.62
C LEU A 224 -21.67 -14.92 28.45
N ASP A 225 -22.87 -15.51 28.50
CA ASP A 225 -24.15 -14.79 28.56
C ASP A 225 -24.17 -13.82 29.75
N ALA A 226 -23.63 -14.24 30.90
CA ALA A 226 -23.52 -13.41 32.10
C ALA A 226 -22.45 -12.31 32.00
N MET A 227 -21.66 -12.26 30.92
CA MET A 227 -20.59 -11.29 30.69
C MET A 227 -20.97 -10.17 29.72
N ALA A 228 -22.20 -10.15 29.19
CA ALA A 228 -22.63 -9.17 28.19
C ALA A 228 -22.40 -7.70 28.62
N GLU A 229 -22.66 -7.38 29.89
CA GLU A 229 -22.48 -6.04 30.49
C GLU A 229 -20.99 -5.67 30.71
N LEU A 230 -20.09 -6.66 30.69
CA LEU A 230 -18.65 -6.43 30.92
C LEU A 230 -17.92 -5.98 29.66
N GLY A 231 -18.51 -6.18 28.48
CA GLY A 231 -17.90 -5.85 27.19
C GLY A 231 -17.87 -4.36 26.86
N ASP A 232 -18.67 -3.51 27.53
CA ASP A 232 -18.87 -2.12 27.09
C ASP A 232 -17.64 -1.21 27.30
N GLY A 233 -16.63 -1.66 28.06
CA GLY A 233 -15.35 -0.98 28.23
C GLY A 233 -14.21 -1.48 27.34
N ASP A 234 -14.39 -2.58 26.60
CA ASP A 234 -13.33 -3.18 25.78
C ASP A 234 -13.89 -3.89 24.55
N ASP A 235 -13.57 -3.38 23.36
CA ASP A 235 -14.06 -3.93 22.08
C ASP A 235 -13.65 -5.39 21.85
N GLY A 236 -12.48 -5.81 22.35
CA GLY A 236 -12.00 -7.19 22.22
C GLY A 236 -12.80 -8.16 23.07
N MET A 237 -13.04 -7.78 24.33
CA MET A 237 -13.92 -8.52 25.24
C MET A 237 -15.35 -8.57 24.70
N ALA A 238 -15.87 -7.45 24.18
CA ALA A 238 -17.19 -7.41 23.56
C ALA A 238 -17.28 -8.36 22.36
N ALA A 239 -16.33 -8.29 21.42
CA ALA A 239 -16.30 -9.16 20.26
C ALA A 239 -16.23 -10.64 20.64
N PHE A 240 -15.39 -10.98 21.63
CA PHE A 240 -15.26 -12.33 22.16
C PHE A 240 -16.57 -12.84 22.79
N ALA A 241 -17.16 -12.05 23.70
CA ALA A 241 -18.41 -12.43 24.36
C ALA A 241 -19.55 -12.60 23.35
N GLU A 242 -19.76 -11.64 22.46
CA GLU A 242 -20.83 -11.67 21.44
C GLU A 242 -20.68 -12.85 20.47
N ARG A 243 -19.43 -13.28 20.21
CA ARG A 243 -19.16 -14.43 19.34
C ARG A 243 -19.59 -15.75 19.98
N HIS A 244 -19.32 -15.91 21.27
CA HIS A 244 -19.35 -17.21 21.97
C HIS A 244 -20.54 -17.37 22.94
N CYS A 245 -21.23 -16.28 23.30
CA CYS A 245 -22.50 -16.33 24.02
C CYS A 245 -23.61 -16.98 23.18
N THR A 246 -24.73 -17.32 23.80
CA THR A 246 -25.88 -17.92 23.10
C THR A 246 -26.56 -16.89 22.19
N ALA A 247 -27.26 -17.37 21.16
CA ALA A 247 -27.96 -16.49 20.21
C ALA A 247 -29.07 -15.63 20.88
N HIS A 248 -29.49 -15.99 22.10
CA HIS A 248 -30.44 -15.22 22.87
C HIS A 248 -29.84 -13.93 23.46
N PHE A 249 -28.54 -13.91 23.78
CA PHE A 249 -27.87 -12.74 24.36
C PHE A 249 -27.07 -11.93 23.34
N ALA A 250 -26.64 -12.57 22.25
CA ALA A 250 -25.93 -11.88 21.18
C ALA A 250 -26.79 -10.80 20.49
N ASP A 251 -26.19 -9.64 20.21
CA ASP A 251 -26.83 -8.52 19.51
C ASP A 251 -26.26 -8.35 18.08
N SER A 252 -27.13 -8.56 17.09
CA SER A 252 -26.80 -8.40 15.67
C SER A 252 -26.30 -6.99 15.33
N ALA A 253 -26.87 -5.93 15.91
CA ALA A 253 -26.45 -4.55 15.65
C ALA A 253 -25.06 -4.27 16.24
N LYS A 254 -24.81 -4.70 17.48
CA LYS A 254 -23.50 -4.57 18.14
C LYS A 254 -22.41 -5.32 17.37
N LEU A 255 -22.67 -6.55 16.95
CA LEU A 255 -21.76 -7.34 16.12
C LEU A 255 -21.44 -6.68 14.77
N ARG A 256 -22.42 -6.09 14.09
CA ARG A 256 -22.17 -5.32 12.84
C ARG A 256 -21.31 -4.09 13.09
N ALA A 257 -21.56 -3.36 14.19
CA ALA A 257 -20.77 -2.18 14.55
C ALA A 257 -19.32 -2.56 14.89
N LEU A 258 -19.10 -3.62 15.67
CA LEU A 258 -17.77 -4.17 15.96
C LEU A 258 -17.08 -4.64 14.67
N SER A 259 -17.79 -5.36 13.80
CA SER A 259 -17.28 -5.77 12.48
C SER A 259 -16.79 -4.57 11.65
N GLN A 260 -17.53 -3.46 11.65
CA GLN A 260 -17.12 -2.24 10.95
C GLN A 260 -15.90 -1.58 11.59
N ARG A 261 -15.84 -1.50 12.93
CA ARG A 261 -14.68 -0.93 13.64
C ARG A 261 -13.42 -1.76 13.40
N PHE A 262 -13.51 -3.09 13.45
CA PHE A 262 -12.36 -3.97 13.29
C PHE A 262 -11.84 -4.06 11.88
N GLU A 263 -12.72 -4.00 10.87
CA GLU A 263 -12.28 -3.76 9.49
C GLU A 263 -11.50 -2.45 9.39
N ARG A 264 -12.04 -1.36 9.94
CA ARG A 264 -11.36 -0.04 9.92
C ARG A 264 -10.03 -0.04 10.66
N ALA A 265 -9.81 -0.98 11.56
CA ALA A 265 -8.56 -1.15 12.27
C ALA A 265 -7.60 -2.15 11.57
N GLY A 266 -8.00 -2.73 10.43
CA GLY A 266 -7.18 -3.61 9.60
C GLY A 266 -7.34 -5.11 9.86
N SER A 267 -8.33 -5.54 10.67
CA SER A 267 -8.52 -6.95 11.04
C SER A 267 -9.72 -7.58 10.35
N MET A 268 -9.54 -7.89 9.07
CA MET A 268 -10.57 -8.45 8.20
C MET A 268 -11.13 -9.79 8.71
N ASP A 269 -10.28 -10.68 9.22
CA ASP A 269 -10.70 -12.01 9.70
C ASP A 269 -11.72 -11.91 10.84
N ILE A 270 -11.46 -11.03 11.82
CA ILE A 270 -12.37 -10.81 12.95
C ILE A 270 -13.66 -10.14 12.45
N ALA A 271 -13.53 -9.15 11.56
CA ALA A 271 -14.68 -8.45 10.99
C ALA A 271 -15.65 -9.40 10.27
N VAL A 272 -15.12 -10.38 9.53
CA VAL A 272 -15.89 -11.42 8.83
C VAL A 272 -16.63 -12.32 9.80
N GLU A 273 -15.94 -12.87 10.81
CA GLU A 273 -16.59 -13.74 11.80
C GLU A 273 -17.71 -13.03 12.56
N LEU A 274 -17.50 -11.76 12.91
CA LEU A 274 -18.53 -10.95 13.58
C LEU A 274 -19.72 -10.66 12.66
N ALA A 275 -19.49 -10.40 11.37
CA ALA A 275 -20.57 -10.19 10.40
C ALA A 275 -21.39 -11.47 10.16
N GLU A 276 -20.72 -12.63 10.06
CA GLU A 276 -21.37 -13.93 9.96
C GLU A 276 -22.20 -14.24 11.20
N ARG A 277 -21.65 -13.99 12.39
CA ARG A 277 -22.38 -14.14 13.65
C ARG A 277 -23.58 -13.20 13.71
N ALA A 278 -23.43 -11.94 13.31
CA ALA A 278 -24.51 -10.96 13.27
C ALA A 278 -25.70 -11.46 12.43
N ARG A 279 -25.40 -12.10 11.30
CA ARG A 279 -26.41 -12.66 10.40
C ARG A 279 -27.11 -13.88 10.99
N HIS A 280 -26.40 -14.70 11.77
CA HIS A 280 -26.96 -15.87 12.44
C HIS A 280 -27.92 -15.50 13.59
N VAL A 281 -27.63 -14.41 14.32
CA VAL A 281 -28.42 -13.99 15.50
C VAL A 281 -29.50 -12.95 15.19
N ALA A 282 -29.57 -12.46 13.94
CA ALA A 282 -30.59 -11.52 13.50
C ALA A 282 -32.00 -12.12 13.64
N ARG A 283 -32.91 -11.39 14.32
CA ARG A 283 -34.24 -11.89 14.71
C ARG A 283 -35.37 -11.52 13.75
N ASP A 284 -35.14 -10.50 12.92
CA ASP A 284 -36.13 -9.98 11.99
C ASP A 284 -35.51 -9.78 10.59
N PRO A 285 -36.37 -9.65 9.55
CA PRO A 285 -35.90 -9.49 8.19
C PRO A 285 -35.04 -8.25 7.93
N GLU A 286 -35.20 -7.16 8.69
CA GLU A 286 -34.40 -5.95 8.53
C GLU A 286 -33.00 -6.17 9.09
N ALA A 287 -32.89 -6.69 10.31
CA ALA A 287 -31.62 -7.05 10.93
C ALA A 287 -30.85 -8.07 10.07
N MET A 288 -31.54 -9.05 9.47
CA MET A 288 -30.94 -10.00 8.54
C MET A 288 -30.39 -9.30 7.30
N ALA A 289 -31.18 -8.41 6.66
CA ALA A 289 -30.75 -7.68 5.47
C ALA A 289 -29.54 -6.77 5.76
N LEU A 290 -29.55 -6.06 6.89
CA LEU A 290 -28.44 -5.22 7.29
C LEU A 290 -27.16 -6.02 7.63
N ALA A 291 -27.30 -7.23 8.18
CA ALA A 291 -26.17 -8.14 8.39
C ALA A 291 -25.64 -8.70 7.07
N ASP A 292 -26.54 -9.04 6.13
CA ASP A 292 -26.15 -9.45 4.78
C ASP A 292 -25.42 -8.32 4.03
N ILE A 293 -25.85 -7.07 4.14
CA ILE A 293 -25.13 -5.92 3.56
C ILE A 293 -23.69 -5.88 4.08
N ARG A 294 -23.54 -5.95 5.41
CA ARG A 294 -22.21 -5.90 6.03
C ARG A 294 -21.31 -7.05 5.56
N ARG A 295 -21.87 -8.27 5.48
CA ARG A 295 -21.15 -9.44 4.97
C ARG A 295 -20.74 -9.28 3.52
N GLN A 296 -21.62 -8.75 2.67
CA GLN A 296 -21.31 -8.56 1.25
C GLN A 296 -20.30 -7.43 1.00
N GLU A 297 -20.26 -6.40 1.85
CA GLU A 297 -19.20 -5.39 1.82
C GLU A 297 -17.83 -5.96 2.16
N LEU A 298 -17.75 -6.91 3.10
CA LEU A 298 -16.52 -7.64 3.42
C LEU A 298 -16.12 -8.60 2.30
N ASN A 299 -17.08 -9.36 1.74
CA ASN A 299 -16.82 -10.24 0.60
C ASN A 299 -16.25 -9.47 -0.60
N ARG A 300 -16.80 -8.28 -0.90
CA ARG A 300 -16.27 -7.40 -1.95
C ARG A 300 -14.80 -7.07 -1.75
N ARG A 301 -14.42 -6.69 -0.53
CA ARG A 301 -13.02 -6.32 -0.21
C ARG A 301 -12.08 -7.52 -0.23
N MET A 302 -12.58 -8.70 0.11
CA MET A 302 -11.81 -9.95 0.01
C MET A 302 -11.83 -10.58 -1.40
N GLY A 303 -12.45 -9.93 -2.39
CA GLY A 303 -12.57 -10.49 -3.74
C GLY A 303 -13.47 -11.72 -3.85
N ARG A 304 -14.32 -12.01 -2.85
CA ARG A 304 -15.24 -13.17 -2.84
C ARG A 304 -16.51 -12.87 -3.64
N PHE A 305 -16.36 -12.57 -4.93
CA PHE A 305 -17.44 -12.12 -5.80
C PHE A 305 -18.50 -13.20 -6.07
N GLU A 306 -18.11 -14.48 -6.12
CA GLU A 306 -19.06 -15.60 -6.24
C GLU A 306 -20.06 -15.63 -5.08
N ALA A 307 -19.56 -15.51 -3.84
CA ALA A 307 -20.41 -15.46 -2.65
C ALA A 307 -21.33 -14.22 -2.61
N MET A 308 -20.98 -13.15 -3.33
CA MET A 308 -21.85 -11.98 -3.52
C MET A 308 -22.93 -12.23 -4.56
N ALA A 309 -22.57 -12.85 -5.68
CA ALA A 309 -23.49 -13.18 -6.77
C ALA A 309 -24.56 -14.20 -6.34
N ASP A 310 -24.15 -15.21 -5.57
CA ASP A 310 -25.01 -16.29 -5.08
C ASP A 310 -25.92 -15.88 -3.91
N GLN A 311 -25.82 -14.63 -3.44
CA GLN A 311 -26.64 -14.13 -2.35
C GLN A 311 -28.14 -14.20 -2.73
N PRO A 312 -28.98 -14.89 -1.93
CA PRO A 312 -30.41 -14.93 -2.16
C PRO A 312 -31.05 -13.53 -2.13
N PRO A 313 -32.14 -13.29 -2.88
CA PRO A 313 -32.87 -12.04 -2.82
C PRO A 313 -33.29 -11.68 -1.38
N ALA A 314 -33.18 -10.41 -1.03
CA ALA A 314 -33.58 -9.91 0.27
C ALA A 314 -35.09 -10.11 0.52
N SER A 315 -35.48 -10.31 1.77
CA SER A 315 -36.88 -10.43 2.16
C SER A 315 -37.67 -9.18 1.77
N ARG A 316 -38.89 -9.36 1.24
CA ARG A 316 -39.80 -8.24 0.92
C ARG A 316 -40.21 -7.40 2.14
N ARG A 317 -39.99 -7.92 3.36
CA ARG A 317 -40.25 -7.22 4.62
C ARG A 317 -39.10 -6.32 5.07
N ALA A 318 -37.93 -6.44 4.45
CA ALA A 318 -36.83 -5.50 4.66
C ALA A 318 -37.16 -4.15 3.97
N SER A 319 -36.55 -3.09 4.50
CA SER A 319 -36.66 -1.73 3.97
C SER A 319 -36.26 -1.69 2.49
N GLU A 320 -36.87 -0.78 1.73
CA GLU A 320 -36.53 -0.59 0.32
C GLU A 320 -35.04 -0.24 0.15
N ALA A 321 -34.50 0.59 1.03
CA ALA A 321 -33.09 0.95 1.04
C ALA A 321 -32.17 -0.27 1.22
N ALA A 322 -32.48 -1.18 2.17
CA ALA A 322 -31.69 -2.38 2.38
C ALA A 322 -31.75 -3.34 1.19
N ARG A 323 -32.95 -3.53 0.61
CA ARG A 323 -33.14 -4.36 -0.58
C ARG A 323 -32.36 -3.80 -1.77
N PHE A 324 -32.48 -2.50 -2.03
CA PHE A 324 -31.76 -1.82 -3.11
C PHE A 324 -30.24 -1.96 -2.95
N ARG A 325 -29.70 -1.76 -1.74
CA ARG A 325 -28.27 -1.93 -1.46
C ARG A 325 -27.79 -3.36 -1.70
N LEU A 326 -28.55 -4.37 -1.26
CA LEU A 326 -28.22 -5.78 -1.50
C LEU A 326 -28.27 -6.15 -2.98
N ASP A 327 -29.27 -5.67 -3.71
CA ASP A 327 -29.35 -5.90 -5.15
C ASP A 327 -28.15 -5.27 -5.89
N ARG A 328 -27.73 -4.06 -5.50
CA ARG A 328 -26.51 -3.44 -6.03
C ARG A 328 -25.25 -4.25 -5.72
N LEU A 329 -25.09 -4.73 -4.48
CA LEU A 329 -23.96 -5.57 -4.10
C LEU A 329 -23.96 -6.90 -4.88
N ARG A 330 -25.12 -7.51 -5.13
CA ARG A 330 -25.24 -8.71 -5.95
C ARG A 330 -24.86 -8.46 -7.41
N VAL A 331 -25.31 -7.34 -7.99
CA VAL A 331 -24.89 -6.93 -9.36
C VAL A 331 -23.37 -6.78 -9.42
N ARG A 332 -22.75 -6.17 -8.41
CA ARG A 332 -21.27 -6.09 -8.33
C ARG A 332 -20.61 -7.45 -8.20
N GLY A 333 -21.18 -8.36 -7.41
CA GLY A 333 -20.73 -9.75 -7.34
C GLY A 333 -20.73 -10.40 -8.71
N ALA A 334 -21.83 -10.29 -9.46
CA ALA A 334 -21.94 -10.86 -10.80
C ALA A 334 -21.00 -10.22 -11.84
N ILE A 335 -20.73 -8.92 -11.73
CA ILE A 335 -19.71 -8.27 -12.56
C ILE A 335 -18.31 -8.84 -12.21
N GLY A 336 -18.02 -8.97 -10.92
CA GLY A 336 -16.72 -9.47 -10.42
C GLY A 336 -16.43 -10.92 -10.79
N THR A 337 -17.45 -11.77 -10.98
CA THR A 337 -17.28 -13.15 -11.48
C THR A 337 -17.14 -13.22 -13.01
N GLY A 338 -17.20 -12.09 -13.72
CA GLY A 338 -17.24 -12.05 -15.20
C GLY A 338 -18.58 -12.45 -15.80
N GLY A 339 -19.59 -12.80 -14.99
CA GLY A 339 -20.94 -13.22 -15.40
C GLY A 339 -21.88 -12.07 -15.77
N ALA A 340 -21.37 -11.03 -16.45
CA ALA A 340 -22.09 -9.78 -16.64
C ALA A 340 -23.40 -9.91 -17.45
N ALA A 341 -23.50 -10.88 -18.37
CA ALA A 341 -24.64 -11.04 -19.28
C ALA A 341 -25.99 -11.31 -18.59
N GLY A 342 -25.99 -11.88 -17.38
CA GLY A 342 -27.22 -12.17 -16.63
C GLY A 342 -27.83 -10.99 -15.88
N HIS A 343 -27.11 -9.85 -15.80
CA HIS A 343 -27.44 -8.78 -14.86
C HIS A 343 -27.55 -7.38 -15.48
N ASP A 344 -27.53 -7.27 -16.82
CA ASP A 344 -27.67 -6.00 -17.56
C ASP A 344 -28.95 -5.24 -17.22
N GLY A 345 -30.03 -5.95 -16.89
CA GLY A 345 -31.29 -5.33 -16.46
C GLY A 345 -31.13 -4.48 -15.19
N GLY A 346 -30.20 -4.83 -14.30
CA GLY A 346 -29.88 -4.04 -13.10
C GLY A 346 -29.00 -2.82 -13.39
N LEU A 347 -28.29 -2.80 -14.53
CA LEU A 347 -27.39 -1.72 -14.93
C LEU A 347 -28.05 -0.72 -15.90
N ALA A 348 -29.11 -1.12 -16.61
CA ALA A 348 -29.79 -0.28 -17.60
C ALA A 348 -30.15 1.13 -17.08
N PRO A 349 -30.66 1.32 -15.84
CA PRO A 349 -30.92 2.66 -15.30
C PRO A 349 -29.64 3.50 -15.15
N LEU A 350 -28.52 2.91 -14.74
CA LEU A 350 -27.24 3.62 -14.59
C LEU A 350 -26.66 4.02 -15.95
N VAL A 351 -26.77 3.14 -16.94
CA VAL A 351 -26.33 3.41 -18.32
C VAL A 351 -27.16 4.54 -18.93
N ALA A 352 -28.49 4.53 -18.76
CA ALA A 352 -29.35 5.62 -19.23
C ALA A 352 -28.96 6.98 -18.61
N ARG A 353 -28.68 7.00 -17.30
CA ARG A 353 -28.24 8.20 -16.58
C ARG A 353 -26.89 8.71 -17.08
N LEU A 354 -25.93 7.81 -17.31
CA LEU A 354 -24.61 8.12 -17.90
C LEU A 354 -24.76 8.86 -19.24
N HIS A 355 -25.60 8.36 -20.15
CA HIS A 355 -25.82 8.98 -21.46
C HIS A 355 -26.63 10.28 -21.42
N SER A 356 -27.47 10.46 -20.39
CA SER A 356 -28.23 11.70 -20.19
C SER A 356 -27.43 12.84 -19.54
N ALA A 357 -26.14 12.61 -19.24
CA ALA A 357 -25.27 13.52 -18.51
C ALA A 357 -25.82 13.92 -17.12
N GLU A 358 -26.60 13.02 -16.49
CA GLU A 358 -27.01 13.18 -15.11
C GLU A 358 -25.82 12.96 -14.17
N ALA A 359 -25.77 13.68 -13.04
CA ALA A 359 -24.73 13.49 -12.05
C ALA A 359 -24.78 12.07 -11.45
N LEU A 360 -23.67 11.34 -11.62
CA LEU A 360 -23.48 10.00 -11.04
C LEU A 360 -22.67 10.09 -9.75
N SER A 361 -23.04 9.27 -8.77
CA SER A 361 -22.22 9.08 -7.57
C SER A 361 -20.93 8.30 -7.90
N ALA A 362 -19.91 8.44 -7.04
CA ALA A 362 -18.65 7.71 -7.19
C ALA A 362 -18.86 6.19 -7.25
N GLU A 363 -19.78 5.64 -6.46
CA GLU A 363 -20.11 4.21 -6.47
C GLU A 363 -20.71 3.78 -7.82
N GLU A 364 -21.57 4.60 -8.42
CA GLU A 364 -22.18 4.29 -9.74
C GLU A 364 -21.13 4.32 -10.86
N ILE A 365 -20.22 5.29 -10.83
CA ILE A 365 -19.08 5.34 -11.75
C ILE A 365 -18.20 4.08 -11.60
N ILE A 366 -17.91 3.66 -10.36
CA ILE A 366 -17.13 2.44 -10.11
C ILE A 366 -17.84 1.21 -10.69
N ILE A 367 -19.16 1.06 -10.49
CA ILE A 367 -19.93 -0.06 -11.04
C ILE A 367 -19.89 -0.07 -12.57
N LEU A 368 -20.05 1.09 -13.21
CA LEU A 368 -20.02 1.19 -14.67
C LEU A 368 -18.63 0.88 -15.25
N ASP A 369 -17.57 1.30 -14.56
CA ASP A 369 -16.18 0.98 -14.92
C ASP A 369 -15.85 -0.50 -14.69
N ASP A 370 -16.28 -1.08 -13.56
CA ASP A 370 -16.18 -2.52 -13.28
C ASP A 370 -16.85 -3.34 -14.38
N HIS A 371 -18.03 -2.90 -14.81
CA HIS A 371 -18.77 -3.56 -15.88
C HIS A 371 -18.04 -3.48 -17.23
N ALA A 372 -17.49 -2.32 -17.58
CA ALA A 372 -16.66 -2.17 -18.78
C ALA A 372 -15.43 -3.08 -18.71
N ALA A 373 -14.73 -3.11 -17.57
CA ALA A 373 -13.58 -3.98 -17.35
C ALA A 373 -13.93 -5.46 -17.53
N ALA A 374 -15.02 -5.94 -16.93
CA ALA A 374 -15.47 -7.33 -17.03
C ALA A 374 -15.85 -7.76 -18.46
N ARG A 375 -16.35 -6.84 -19.29
CA ARG A 375 -16.74 -7.11 -20.68
C ARG A 375 -15.59 -7.05 -21.68
N THR A 376 -14.38 -6.71 -21.25
CA THR A 376 -13.21 -6.52 -22.15
C THR A 376 -12.96 -7.72 -23.06
N ALA A 377 -13.13 -8.94 -22.55
CA ALA A 377 -12.87 -10.17 -23.30
C ALA A 377 -14.04 -10.64 -24.18
N THR A 378 -15.28 -10.30 -23.81
CA THR A 378 -16.50 -10.83 -24.45
C THR A 378 -17.14 -9.84 -25.43
N GLU A 379 -17.16 -8.55 -25.07
CA GLU A 379 -17.82 -7.47 -25.82
C GLU A 379 -16.95 -6.20 -25.81
N PRO A 380 -15.78 -6.23 -26.47
CA PRO A 380 -14.77 -5.17 -26.38
C PRO A 380 -15.26 -3.81 -26.89
N ASP A 381 -16.16 -3.77 -27.88
CA ASP A 381 -16.72 -2.52 -28.40
C ASP A 381 -17.66 -1.85 -27.39
N LEU A 382 -18.60 -2.61 -26.81
CA LEU A 382 -19.50 -2.09 -25.77
C LEU A 382 -18.72 -1.69 -24.51
N ALA A 383 -17.70 -2.47 -24.16
CA ALA A 383 -16.82 -2.16 -23.05
C ALA A 383 -16.06 -0.84 -23.27
N LEU A 384 -15.54 -0.62 -24.48
CA LEU A 384 -14.88 0.62 -24.85
C LEU A 384 -15.84 1.81 -24.86
N GLU A 385 -16.99 1.70 -25.53
CA GLU A 385 -18.02 2.74 -25.55
C GLU A 385 -18.40 3.19 -24.12
N ARG A 386 -18.62 2.21 -23.23
CA ARG A 386 -18.96 2.50 -21.83
C ARG A 386 -17.81 3.17 -21.08
N ALA A 387 -16.58 2.68 -21.25
CA ALA A 387 -15.41 3.26 -20.59
C ALA A 387 -15.14 4.70 -21.07
N GLU A 388 -15.38 4.99 -22.36
CA GLU A 388 -15.28 6.34 -22.91
C GLU A 388 -16.40 7.26 -22.42
N ALA A 389 -17.63 6.77 -22.31
CA ALA A 389 -18.72 7.54 -21.73
C ALA A 389 -18.44 7.90 -20.25
N VAL A 390 -17.85 6.97 -19.48
CA VAL A 390 -17.39 7.26 -18.11
C VAL A 390 -16.26 8.30 -18.09
N ARG A 391 -15.28 8.20 -18.99
CA ARG A 391 -14.21 9.20 -19.15
C ARG A 391 -14.79 10.58 -19.41
N ASP A 392 -15.76 10.68 -20.32
CA ASP A 392 -16.34 11.95 -20.73
C ASP A 392 -17.19 12.57 -19.61
N ALA A 393 -17.93 11.74 -18.86
CA ALA A 393 -18.64 12.19 -17.66
C ALA A 393 -17.69 12.71 -16.57
N LEU A 394 -16.55 12.05 -16.36
CA LEU A 394 -15.51 12.52 -15.43
C LEU A 394 -14.85 13.81 -15.93
N ALA A 395 -14.57 13.93 -17.23
CA ALA A 395 -13.95 15.12 -17.82
C ALA A 395 -14.87 16.35 -17.80
N ALA A 396 -16.18 16.15 -17.86
CA ALA A 396 -17.17 17.23 -17.79
C ALA A 396 -17.27 17.87 -16.39
N SER A 397 -16.78 17.19 -15.34
CA SER A 397 -16.79 17.70 -13.97
C SER A 397 -15.39 18.13 -13.52
N PRO A 398 -15.15 19.44 -13.30
CA PRO A 398 -13.85 19.92 -12.80
C PRO A 398 -13.55 19.43 -11.36
N GLU A 399 -14.58 19.00 -10.63
CA GLU A 399 -14.49 18.44 -9.28
C GLU A 399 -14.45 16.90 -9.28
N ALA A 400 -14.31 16.26 -10.44
CA ALA A 400 -14.23 14.82 -10.53
C ALA A 400 -13.11 14.26 -9.64
N ASP A 401 -13.43 13.22 -8.88
CA ASP A 401 -12.45 12.52 -8.05
C ASP A 401 -11.36 11.91 -8.96
N ARG A 402 -10.12 12.35 -8.75
CA ARG A 402 -8.96 11.92 -9.55
C ARG A 402 -8.66 10.43 -9.42
N ARG A 403 -9.13 9.78 -8.36
CA ARG A 403 -9.04 8.32 -8.19
C ARG A 403 -9.92 7.59 -9.20
N LEU A 404 -11.10 8.14 -9.52
CA LEU A 404 -11.98 7.62 -10.56
C LEU A 404 -11.40 7.84 -11.96
N VAL A 405 -10.77 9.01 -12.19
CA VAL A 405 -10.03 9.29 -13.44
C VAL A 405 -8.89 8.29 -13.64
N PHE A 406 -8.10 8.03 -12.59
CA PHE A 406 -7.06 7.00 -12.62
C PHE A 406 -7.63 5.63 -12.96
N ARG A 407 -8.66 5.19 -12.23
CA ARG A 407 -9.29 3.89 -12.43
C ARG A 407 -9.78 3.70 -13.88
N ASN A 408 -10.56 4.64 -14.38
CA ASN A 408 -11.11 4.56 -15.73
C ASN A 408 -10.02 4.59 -16.81
N ALA A 409 -8.98 5.40 -16.63
CA ALA A 409 -7.84 5.41 -17.54
C ALA A 409 -7.09 4.06 -17.57
N MET A 410 -7.03 3.34 -16.45
CA MET A 410 -6.47 1.98 -16.39
C MET A 410 -7.35 0.96 -17.12
N THR A 411 -8.68 1.10 -17.02
CA THR A 411 -9.65 0.29 -17.78
C THR A 411 -9.51 0.54 -19.29
N LEU A 412 -9.44 1.80 -19.72
CA LEU A 412 -9.19 2.17 -21.12
C LEU A 412 -7.85 1.64 -21.63
N ALA A 413 -6.79 1.71 -20.83
CA ALA A 413 -5.48 1.16 -21.20
C ALA A 413 -5.56 -0.34 -21.50
N ARG A 414 -6.30 -1.10 -20.67
CA ARG A 414 -6.51 -2.54 -20.88
C ARG A 414 -7.32 -2.82 -22.15
N LEU A 415 -8.39 -2.06 -22.39
CA LEU A 415 -9.25 -2.21 -23.57
C LEU A 415 -8.49 -1.92 -24.87
N HIS A 416 -7.75 -0.81 -24.93
CA HIS A 416 -6.89 -0.51 -26.08
C HIS A 416 -5.80 -1.57 -26.27
N GLY A 417 -5.19 -2.05 -25.17
CA GLY A 417 -4.22 -3.15 -25.23
C GLY A 417 -4.81 -4.44 -25.81
N ALA A 418 -6.02 -4.83 -25.39
CA ALA A 418 -6.72 -6.00 -25.92
C ALA A 418 -7.06 -5.87 -27.42
N ARG A 419 -7.15 -4.65 -27.95
CA ARG A 419 -7.37 -4.34 -29.37
C ARG A 419 -6.07 -4.18 -30.17
N GLY A 420 -4.90 -4.29 -29.53
CA GLY A 420 -3.60 -4.05 -30.17
C GLY A 420 -3.28 -2.57 -30.42
N GLU A 421 -4.03 -1.64 -29.82
CA GLU A 421 -3.88 -0.20 -30.01
C GLU A 421 -2.84 0.37 -29.03
N ALA A 422 -1.57 -0.01 -29.21
CA ALA A 422 -0.47 0.27 -28.27
C ALA A 422 -0.34 1.76 -27.89
N ASP A 423 -0.45 2.68 -28.85
CA ASP A 423 -0.35 4.12 -28.58
C ASP A 423 -1.54 4.67 -27.78
N ALA A 424 -2.74 4.16 -28.02
CA ALA A 424 -3.92 4.55 -27.24
C ALA A 424 -3.84 4.01 -25.82
N ALA A 425 -3.37 2.77 -25.66
CA ALA A 425 -3.10 2.16 -24.36
C ALA A 425 -2.05 2.98 -23.58
N ARG A 426 -0.94 3.36 -24.23
CA ARG A 426 0.11 4.20 -23.63
C ARG A 426 -0.42 5.56 -23.19
N ARG A 427 -1.17 6.27 -24.03
CA ARG A 427 -1.80 7.56 -23.66
C ARG A 427 -2.76 7.41 -22.49
N ALA A 428 -3.50 6.30 -22.42
CA ALA A 428 -4.38 6.02 -21.29
C ALA A 428 -3.59 5.79 -20.00
N LEU A 429 -2.48 5.03 -20.03
CA LEU A 429 -1.57 4.87 -18.88
C LEU A 429 -0.96 6.22 -18.45
N GLU A 430 -0.49 7.03 -19.40
CA GLU A 430 0.05 8.36 -19.10
C GLU A 430 -0.98 9.25 -18.39
N ARG A 431 -2.24 9.24 -18.84
CA ARG A 431 -3.35 9.94 -18.17
C ARG A 431 -3.60 9.38 -16.77
N ALA A 432 -3.60 8.07 -16.61
CA ALA A 432 -3.81 7.44 -15.30
C ALA A 432 -2.74 7.94 -14.32
N PHE A 433 -1.47 7.73 -14.62
CA PHE A 433 -0.39 8.08 -13.70
C PHE A 433 -0.14 9.59 -13.61
N ALA A 434 -0.65 10.42 -14.51
CA ALA A 434 -0.61 11.88 -14.36
C ALA A 434 -1.37 12.35 -13.11
N THR A 435 -2.42 11.63 -12.69
CA THR A 435 -3.26 11.99 -11.53
C THR A 435 -2.52 12.03 -10.20
N SER A 436 -1.41 11.29 -10.09
CA SER A 436 -0.58 11.11 -8.91
C SER A 436 0.86 11.60 -9.13
N ARG A 437 1.13 12.28 -10.25
CA ARG A 437 2.48 12.72 -10.62
C ARG A 437 3.09 13.55 -9.50
N GLY A 438 4.18 13.03 -8.96
CA GLY A 438 4.98 13.65 -7.91
C GLY A 438 4.67 13.25 -6.47
N ILE A 439 3.64 12.43 -6.27
CA ILE A 439 3.27 11.89 -4.96
C ILE A 439 2.98 10.38 -5.01
N ARG A 440 3.52 9.68 -6.01
CA ARG A 440 3.29 8.24 -6.20
C ARG A 440 3.90 7.45 -5.05
N SER A 441 3.24 6.37 -4.67
CA SER A 441 3.85 5.34 -3.83
C SER A 441 4.90 4.56 -4.65
N LEU A 442 5.84 3.90 -3.98
CA LEU A 442 6.76 2.98 -4.67
C LEU A 442 6.01 1.87 -5.41
N GLY A 443 4.92 1.35 -4.84
CA GLY A 443 4.07 0.35 -5.48
C GLY A 443 3.50 0.84 -6.81
N GLU A 444 3.03 2.10 -6.85
CA GLU A 444 2.51 2.71 -8.06
C GLU A 444 3.64 3.01 -9.09
N VAL A 445 4.85 3.36 -8.64
CA VAL A 445 6.02 3.50 -9.53
C VAL A 445 6.37 2.15 -10.18
N VAL A 446 6.33 1.05 -9.43
CA VAL A 446 6.51 -0.30 -9.99
C VAL A 446 5.41 -0.59 -11.01
N GLU A 447 4.13 -0.44 -10.64
CA GLU A 447 3.01 -0.74 -11.53
C GLU A 447 3.05 0.09 -12.82
N MET A 448 3.31 1.39 -12.71
CA MET A 448 3.43 2.30 -13.85
C MET A 448 4.48 1.80 -14.84
N ASN A 449 5.69 1.53 -14.35
CA ASN A 449 6.79 1.16 -15.21
C ASN A 449 6.61 -0.24 -15.82
N VAL A 450 6.05 -1.20 -15.08
CA VAL A 450 5.68 -2.52 -15.61
C VAL A 450 4.68 -2.36 -16.76
N ARG A 451 3.60 -1.59 -16.55
CA ARG A 451 2.57 -1.40 -17.57
C ARG A 451 3.07 -0.64 -18.79
N LEU A 452 3.89 0.40 -18.61
CA LEU A 452 4.50 1.12 -19.74
C LEU A 452 5.43 0.21 -20.56
N ALA A 453 6.20 -0.67 -19.90
CA ALA A 453 7.05 -1.61 -20.60
C ALA A 453 6.24 -2.65 -21.39
N LEU A 454 5.11 -3.11 -20.84
CA LEU A 454 4.21 -4.08 -21.48
C LEU A 454 3.35 -3.46 -22.61
N ALA A 455 3.07 -2.16 -22.56
CA ALA A 455 2.29 -1.46 -23.58
C ALA A 455 3.10 -1.09 -24.84
N GLY A 456 4.43 -1.21 -24.79
CA GLY A 456 5.30 -0.96 -25.95
C GLY A 456 5.12 -1.98 -27.07
N SER A 457 5.29 -1.56 -28.32
CA SER A 457 5.19 -2.43 -29.50
C SER A 457 6.32 -3.47 -29.59
N GLU A 458 7.50 -3.15 -29.04
CA GLU A 458 8.67 -4.02 -29.05
C GLU A 458 9.23 -4.18 -27.63
N ALA A 459 9.38 -5.42 -27.17
CA ALA A 459 9.90 -5.74 -25.84
C ALA A 459 11.34 -5.23 -25.64
N THR A 460 12.13 -5.12 -26.72
CA THR A 460 13.52 -4.67 -26.70
C THR A 460 13.68 -3.18 -26.99
N ALA A 461 12.59 -2.42 -27.14
CA ALA A 461 12.67 -0.98 -27.35
C ALA A 461 13.39 -0.29 -26.17
N PRO A 462 14.17 0.79 -26.41
CA PRO A 462 14.84 1.52 -25.34
C PRO A 462 13.88 1.97 -24.22
N ALA A 463 12.69 2.43 -24.57
CA ALA A 463 11.68 2.84 -23.60
C ALA A 463 11.24 1.68 -22.67
N ALA A 464 11.07 0.47 -23.22
CA ALA A 464 10.72 -0.72 -22.45
C ALA A 464 11.87 -1.14 -21.52
N ARG A 465 13.13 -1.11 -21.99
CA ARG A 465 14.33 -1.39 -21.17
C ARG A 465 14.41 -0.45 -19.97
N LEU A 466 14.25 0.85 -20.20
CA LEU A 466 14.34 1.88 -19.15
C LEU A 466 13.15 1.81 -18.18
N ALA A 467 11.96 1.45 -18.66
CA ALA A 467 10.82 1.17 -17.80
C ALA A 467 11.08 -0.06 -16.91
N TRP A 468 11.57 -1.18 -17.45
CA TRP A 468 11.94 -2.35 -16.64
C TRP A 468 13.03 -2.04 -15.61
N LEU A 469 14.04 -1.24 -15.95
CA LEU A 469 15.05 -0.79 -14.99
C LEU A 469 14.43 0.02 -13.84
N ARG A 470 13.54 0.96 -14.14
CA ARG A 470 12.86 1.76 -13.09
C ARG A 470 11.94 0.89 -12.24
N ALA A 471 11.22 -0.06 -12.83
CA ALA A 471 10.42 -1.03 -12.08
C ALA A 471 11.32 -1.86 -11.12
N ALA A 472 12.47 -2.32 -11.60
CA ALA A 472 13.44 -3.06 -10.80
C ALA A 472 13.96 -2.24 -9.62
N LEU A 473 14.39 -1.00 -9.84
CA LEU A 473 14.89 -0.11 -8.77
C LEU A 473 13.80 0.20 -7.75
N ALA A 474 12.58 0.51 -8.20
CA ALA A 474 11.45 0.79 -7.30
C ALA A 474 11.08 -0.46 -6.48
N TRP A 475 11.07 -1.65 -7.09
CA TRP A 475 10.80 -2.91 -6.39
C TRP A 475 11.90 -3.27 -5.38
N LEU A 476 13.17 -3.04 -5.74
CA LEU A 476 14.31 -3.23 -4.83
C LEU A 476 14.26 -2.26 -3.63
N ALA A 477 13.59 -1.11 -3.77
CA ALA A 477 13.35 -0.16 -2.70
C ALA A 477 12.04 -0.37 -1.93
N PHE A 478 11.11 -1.18 -2.48
CA PHE A 478 9.82 -1.47 -1.87
C PHE A 478 9.99 -2.43 -0.69
N ASP A 479 9.55 -1.99 0.50
CA ASP A 479 9.72 -2.71 1.75
C ASP A 479 8.46 -2.53 2.64
N PRO A 480 7.80 -3.63 3.06
CA PRO A 480 8.13 -5.03 2.81
C PRO A 480 7.61 -5.51 1.43
N PRO A 481 8.34 -6.36 0.68
CA PRO A 481 7.88 -6.90 -0.62
C PRO A 481 6.56 -7.68 -0.54
N GLU A 482 6.23 -8.29 0.59
CA GLU A 482 5.00 -9.05 0.81
C GLU A 482 3.74 -8.18 0.74
N ALA A 483 3.89 -6.86 0.94
CA ALA A 483 2.82 -5.88 0.81
C ALA A 483 2.56 -5.42 -0.63
N ALA A 484 3.14 -6.09 -1.64
CA ALA A 484 3.00 -5.69 -3.04
C ALA A 484 1.53 -5.41 -3.43
N PRO A 485 1.25 -4.28 -4.13
CA PRO A 485 -0.07 -3.99 -4.68
C PRO A 485 -0.57 -5.09 -5.62
N ASP A 486 -1.86 -5.40 -5.56
CA ASP A 486 -2.48 -6.40 -6.44
C ASP A 486 -2.36 -6.02 -7.93
N GLY A 487 -2.26 -4.72 -8.24
CA GLY A 487 -2.00 -4.24 -9.60
C GLY A 487 -0.65 -4.71 -10.15
N VAL A 488 0.38 -4.72 -9.30
CA VAL A 488 1.73 -5.23 -9.63
C VAL A 488 1.70 -6.76 -9.76
N VAL A 489 1.08 -7.44 -8.78
CA VAL A 489 0.96 -8.90 -8.76
C VAL A 489 0.28 -9.38 -10.05
N ARG A 490 -0.87 -8.81 -10.40
CA ARG A 490 -1.61 -9.19 -11.61
C ARG A 490 -0.85 -8.89 -12.90
N ALA A 491 -0.14 -7.76 -12.96
CA ALA A 491 0.64 -7.39 -14.15
C ALA A 491 1.83 -8.33 -14.41
N LEU A 492 2.40 -8.94 -13.37
CA LEU A 492 3.60 -9.77 -13.48
C LEU A 492 3.31 -11.27 -13.40
N LEU A 493 2.42 -11.68 -12.50
CA LEU A 493 2.13 -13.08 -12.17
C LEU A 493 0.77 -13.56 -12.69
N GLY A 494 -0.11 -12.63 -13.12
CA GLY A 494 -1.45 -12.92 -13.62
C GLY A 494 -2.53 -12.96 -12.53
N ASP A 495 -3.74 -13.38 -12.91
CA ASP A 495 -4.93 -13.44 -12.04
C ASP A 495 -5.10 -14.83 -11.37
N ARG A 496 -4.08 -15.33 -10.67
CA ARG A 496 -4.18 -16.64 -9.98
C ARG A 496 -4.39 -16.48 -8.48
N ASP A 497 -5.33 -17.25 -7.93
CA ASP A 497 -5.66 -17.23 -6.50
C ASP A 497 -4.65 -18.00 -5.62
N ASP A 498 -3.72 -18.74 -6.21
CA ASP A 498 -2.75 -19.60 -5.50
C ASP A 498 -1.45 -18.87 -5.10
N HIS A 499 -1.39 -17.56 -5.34
CA HIS A 499 -0.25 -16.72 -5.01
C HIS A 499 -0.03 -16.61 -3.49
N VAL A 500 1.11 -17.09 -3.01
CA VAL A 500 1.50 -17.00 -1.60
C VAL A 500 2.25 -15.70 -1.35
N ARG A 501 1.62 -14.72 -0.68
CA ARG A 501 2.22 -13.39 -0.41
C ARG A 501 3.62 -13.45 0.22
N ALA A 502 3.87 -14.43 1.10
CA ALA A 502 5.19 -14.61 1.74
C ALA A 502 6.33 -14.95 0.76
N ARG A 503 5.99 -15.30 -0.49
CA ARG A 503 6.95 -15.57 -1.57
C ARG A 503 7.09 -14.42 -2.57
N PHE A 504 6.37 -13.31 -2.40
CA PHE A 504 6.37 -12.22 -3.38
C PHE A 504 7.74 -11.63 -3.62
N ASP A 505 8.63 -11.57 -2.61
CA ASP A 505 10.02 -11.15 -2.84
C ASP A 505 10.75 -12.04 -3.86
N ILE A 506 10.46 -13.33 -3.88
CA ILE A 506 11.06 -14.28 -4.83
C ILE A 506 10.36 -14.14 -6.18
N ASP A 507 9.06 -14.37 -6.21
CA ASP A 507 8.31 -14.57 -7.46
C ASP A 507 8.27 -13.27 -8.30
N ILE A 508 8.12 -12.09 -7.67
CA ILE A 508 8.13 -10.80 -8.37
C ILE A 508 9.55 -10.41 -8.79
N SER A 509 10.57 -10.67 -7.95
CA SER A 509 11.95 -10.35 -8.32
C SER A 509 12.42 -11.17 -9.52
N ASP A 510 12.08 -12.46 -9.58
CA ASP A 510 12.38 -13.31 -10.73
C ASP A 510 11.61 -12.87 -11.98
N ALA A 511 10.31 -12.56 -11.85
CA ALA A 511 9.52 -12.07 -12.97
C ALA A 511 10.08 -10.76 -13.57
N ILE A 512 10.48 -9.80 -12.74
CA ILE A 512 11.11 -8.55 -13.23
C ILE A 512 12.49 -8.84 -13.83
N ALA A 513 13.29 -9.72 -13.21
CA ALA A 513 14.61 -10.08 -13.72
C ALA A 513 14.54 -10.71 -15.12
N ASP A 514 13.64 -11.68 -15.32
CA ASP A 514 13.42 -12.34 -16.61
C ASP A 514 13.00 -11.33 -17.68
N ARG A 515 12.11 -10.40 -17.33
CA ARG A 515 11.63 -9.35 -18.25
C ARG A 515 12.71 -8.34 -18.60
N LEU A 516 13.55 -7.97 -17.63
CA LEU A 516 14.67 -7.06 -17.84
C LEU A 516 15.74 -7.69 -18.75
N GLU A 517 16.08 -8.96 -18.54
CA GLU A 517 16.99 -9.71 -19.42
C GLU A 517 16.42 -9.86 -20.84
N ALA A 518 15.13 -10.19 -20.96
CA ALA A 518 14.47 -10.30 -22.27
C ALA A 518 14.44 -8.96 -23.02
N ALA A 519 14.20 -7.85 -22.31
CA ALA A 519 14.21 -6.51 -22.89
C ALA A 519 15.64 -6.05 -23.25
N TRP A 520 16.65 -6.53 -22.52
CA TRP A 520 18.05 -6.12 -22.65
C TRP A 520 19.00 -7.33 -22.75
N PRO A 521 19.05 -8.03 -23.91
CA PRO A 521 19.76 -9.31 -24.03
C PRO A 521 21.27 -9.28 -23.74
N ASP A 522 21.91 -8.13 -23.94
CA ASP A 522 23.34 -7.93 -23.67
C ASP A 522 23.65 -7.71 -22.18
N LEU A 523 22.62 -7.59 -21.34
CA LEU A 523 22.75 -7.34 -19.92
C LEU A 523 23.22 -8.61 -19.20
N LYS A 524 24.41 -8.56 -18.60
CA LYS A 524 24.98 -9.68 -17.85
C LYS A 524 25.15 -9.31 -16.39
N ALA A 525 24.48 -10.05 -15.50
CA ALA A 525 24.69 -9.93 -14.06
C ALA A 525 26.13 -10.32 -13.70
N VAL A 526 26.79 -9.49 -12.89
CA VAL A 526 28.12 -9.79 -12.36
C VAL A 526 27.98 -10.83 -11.24
N PRO A 527 28.66 -12.00 -11.33
CA PRO A 527 28.57 -13.01 -10.29
C PRO A 527 29.44 -12.66 -9.08
N GLY A 528 28.93 -12.93 -7.87
CA GLY A 528 29.66 -12.77 -6.61
C GLY A 528 29.78 -11.31 -6.13
N GLY A 529 30.58 -11.09 -5.08
CA GLY A 529 30.87 -9.77 -4.49
C GLY A 529 29.84 -9.27 -3.47
N GLU A 530 30.18 -8.17 -2.80
CA GLU A 530 29.25 -7.41 -1.96
C GLU A 530 28.17 -6.74 -2.82
N TYR A 531 26.99 -6.56 -2.24
CA TYR A 531 25.89 -5.85 -2.87
C TYR A 531 25.39 -4.73 -1.94
N PRO A 532 24.94 -3.61 -2.51
CA PRO A 532 24.39 -2.50 -1.74
C PRO A 532 23.04 -2.85 -1.13
N ALA A 533 22.72 -2.20 -0.03
CA ALA A 533 21.35 -2.14 0.43
C ALA A 533 20.57 -1.18 -0.47
N VAL A 534 19.36 -1.55 -0.88
CA VAL A 534 18.47 -0.67 -1.65
C VAL A 534 17.27 -0.30 -0.79
N ARG A 535 16.95 0.99 -0.70
CA ARG A 535 15.77 1.48 0.02
C ARG A 535 15.23 2.77 -0.58
N ALA A 536 13.99 3.07 -0.23
CA ALA A 536 13.38 4.36 -0.51
C ALA A 536 14.19 5.50 0.14
N MET A 537 14.32 6.61 -0.58
CA MET A 537 14.91 7.83 -0.05
C MET A 537 13.92 8.54 0.90
N ALA A 538 14.37 8.79 2.12
CA ALA A 538 13.69 9.60 3.11
C ALA A 538 13.96 11.10 2.89
N ALA A 539 13.17 11.97 3.51
CA ALA A 539 13.27 13.42 3.33
C ALA A 539 14.58 14.02 3.87
N ASP A 540 15.14 13.38 4.89
CA ASP A 540 16.38 13.75 5.57
C ASP A 540 17.63 13.08 5.00
N ASP A 541 17.47 12.12 4.08
CA ASP A 541 18.58 11.47 3.42
C ASP A 541 19.40 12.47 2.59
N ARG A 542 20.72 12.34 2.71
CA ARG A 542 21.69 13.12 1.92
C ARG A 542 22.63 12.16 1.21
N PRO A 543 22.34 11.80 -0.05
CA PRO A 543 23.28 11.03 -0.84
C PRO A 543 24.57 11.85 -1.01
N ARG A 544 25.72 11.17 -1.01
CA ARG A 544 27.00 11.80 -1.34
C ARG A 544 27.10 12.15 -2.82
N ARG A 545 26.58 11.24 -3.64
CA ARG A 545 26.60 11.35 -5.10
C ARG A 545 25.27 10.82 -5.65
N MET A 546 24.79 11.44 -6.71
CA MET A 546 23.74 10.87 -7.56
C MET A 546 24.37 10.33 -8.84
N VAL A 547 24.02 9.11 -9.23
CA VAL A 547 24.64 8.42 -10.36
C VAL A 547 23.59 7.73 -11.21
N GLY A 548 23.72 7.90 -12.52
CA GLY A 548 22.91 7.19 -13.50
C GLY A 548 23.04 7.81 -14.88
N GLY A 549 22.02 7.66 -15.72
CA GLY A 549 22.01 8.20 -17.06
C GLY A 549 20.58 8.30 -17.61
N PRO A 550 20.42 8.44 -18.93
CA PRO A 550 19.10 8.47 -19.56
C PRO A 550 18.26 7.25 -19.13
N GLY A 551 17.15 7.53 -18.44
CA GLY A 551 16.16 6.57 -17.98
C GLY A 551 16.19 6.23 -16.50
N ALA A 552 17.31 6.38 -15.79
CA ALA A 552 17.35 6.13 -14.34
C ALA A 552 18.58 6.78 -13.66
N VAL A 553 18.34 7.39 -12.50
CA VAL A 553 19.36 7.90 -11.57
C VAL A 553 19.02 7.49 -10.15
N ILE A 554 20.04 7.08 -9.39
CA ILE A 554 19.92 6.73 -7.97
C ILE A 554 20.83 7.62 -7.12
N GLY A 555 20.48 7.79 -5.84
CA GLY A 555 21.38 8.34 -4.84
C GLY A 555 22.29 7.26 -4.26
N MET A 556 23.54 7.60 -3.97
CA MET A 556 24.49 6.74 -3.28
C MET A 556 24.85 7.34 -1.91
N ALA A 557 24.68 6.55 -0.86
CA ALA A 557 25.04 6.89 0.51
C ALA A 557 26.04 5.85 1.09
N GLU A 558 26.68 6.22 2.21
CA GLU A 558 27.58 5.30 2.92
C GLU A 558 26.86 4.03 3.39
N ALA A 559 27.65 2.95 3.51
CA ALA A 559 27.17 1.68 4.00
C ALA A 559 26.54 1.85 5.38
N SER A 560 25.31 1.35 5.53
CA SER A 560 24.73 1.15 6.85
C SER A 560 25.46 -0.01 7.54
N SER A 561 25.55 0.02 8.87
CA SER A 561 26.14 -1.07 9.66
C SER A 561 25.38 -2.40 9.57
N VAL A 562 24.26 -2.45 8.83
CA VAL A 562 23.42 -3.64 8.65
C VAL A 562 23.44 -4.04 7.19
N SER A 563 24.07 -5.19 6.88
CA SER A 563 23.91 -5.81 5.57
C SER A 563 22.52 -6.44 5.48
N PRO A 564 21.70 -6.09 4.47
CA PRO A 564 20.40 -6.70 4.31
C PRO A 564 20.55 -8.17 3.92
N VAL A 565 19.66 -9.01 4.45
CA VAL A 565 19.55 -10.40 4.02
C VAL A 565 18.57 -10.45 2.85
N TYR A 566 19.10 -10.69 1.64
CA TYR A 566 18.29 -10.82 0.44
C TYR A 566 18.18 -12.28 -0.01
N VAL A 567 17.00 -12.64 -0.51
CA VAL A 567 16.79 -13.91 -1.22
C VAL A 567 17.52 -13.91 -2.56
N ARG A 568 17.87 -15.10 -3.07
CA ARG A 568 18.64 -15.25 -4.32
C ARG A 568 18.03 -14.52 -5.52
N ALA A 569 16.71 -14.57 -5.69
CA ALA A 569 16.00 -13.90 -6.77
C ALA A 569 16.19 -12.37 -6.71
N ARG A 570 16.05 -11.78 -5.53
CA ARG A 570 16.28 -10.34 -5.31
C ARG A 570 17.73 -9.93 -5.57
N VAL A 571 18.69 -10.78 -5.19
CA VAL A 571 20.12 -10.56 -5.52
C VAL A 571 20.34 -10.59 -7.04
N ARG A 572 19.73 -11.54 -7.76
CA ARG A 572 19.80 -11.58 -9.24
C ARG A 572 19.28 -10.28 -9.86
N LEU A 573 18.08 -9.85 -9.44
CA LEU A 573 17.49 -8.60 -9.93
C LEU A 573 18.38 -7.38 -9.63
N LEU A 574 18.93 -7.30 -8.42
CA LEU A 574 19.87 -6.24 -8.03
C LEU A 574 21.09 -6.21 -8.96
N ARG A 575 21.69 -7.36 -9.26
CA ARG A 575 22.87 -7.44 -10.14
C ARG A 575 22.54 -7.06 -11.59
N LEU A 576 21.34 -7.34 -12.06
CA LEU A 576 20.88 -6.87 -13.36
C LEU A 576 20.68 -5.35 -13.37
N ALA A 577 20.05 -4.80 -12.33
CA ALA A 577 19.91 -3.35 -12.18
C ALA A 577 21.29 -2.65 -12.10
N GLU A 578 22.25 -3.26 -11.41
CA GLU A 578 23.65 -2.80 -11.36
C GLU A 578 24.29 -2.74 -12.74
N ALA A 579 24.20 -3.84 -13.50
CA ALA A 579 24.75 -3.92 -14.84
C ALA A 579 24.09 -2.90 -15.79
N ALA A 580 22.79 -2.65 -15.61
CA ALA A 580 22.04 -1.71 -16.44
C ALA A 580 22.48 -0.27 -16.15
N LEU A 581 22.59 0.10 -14.86
CA LEU A 581 23.13 1.39 -14.44
C LEU A 581 24.57 1.59 -14.92
N ALA A 582 25.41 0.55 -14.88
CA ALA A 582 26.78 0.61 -15.40
C ALA A 582 26.86 0.74 -16.92
N THR A 583 25.81 0.35 -17.64
CA THR A 583 25.68 0.58 -19.08
C THR A 583 25.25 2.02 -19.36
N LEU A 584 24.35 2.58 -18.54
CA LEU A 584 23.90 3.97 -18.67
C LEU A 584 24.96 4.98 -18.21
N CYS A 585 25.85 4.60 -17.29
CA CYS A 585 26.85 5.45 -16.68
C CYS A 585 28.18 4.68 -16.51
N PRO A 586 29.18 4.90 -17.38
CA PRO A 586 30.47 4.21 -17.29
C PRO A 586 31.21 4.46 -15.96
N ALA A 587 30.99 5.62 -15.34
CA ALA A 587 31.54 5.97 -14.03
C ALA A 587 30.79 5.33 -12.84
N PHE A 588 29.79 4.48 -13.11
CA PHE A 588 29.08 3.75 -12.07
C PHE A 588 29.99 2.70 -11.41
N PRO A 589 30.13 2.69 -10.08
CA PRO A 589 30.98 1.74 -9.38
C PRO A 589 30.36 0.34 -9.42
N ARG A 590 30.96 -0.58 -10.19
CA ARG A 590 30.51 -1.97 -10.41
C ARG A 590 30.65 -2.92 -9.20
N SER A 591 30.96 -2.39 -8.02
CA SER A 591 31.14 -3.16 -6.78
C SER A 591 30.95 -2.27 -5.56
N ALA A 592 29.90 -1.44 -5.57
CA ALA A 592 29.65 -0.52 -4.47
C ALA A 592 28.96 -1.25 -3.31
N GLY A 593 29.75 -1.64 -2.31
CA GLY A 593 29.23 -1.64 -0.95
C GLY A 593 28.64 -0.26 -0.64
N GLY A 594 27.57 -0.19 0.15
CA GLY A 594 26.87 1.07 0.40
C GLY A 594 25.36 0.94 0.44
N VAL A 595 24.68 2.08 0.31
CA VAL A 595 23.23 2.16 0.21
C VAL A 595 22.84 2.89 -1.08
N TRP A 596 21.99 2.26 -1.88
CA TRP A 596 21.28 2.89 -2.99
C TRP A 596 19.97 3.48 -2.48
N LEU A 597 19.80 4.77 -2.73
CA LEU A 597 18.61 5.53 -2.40
C LEU A 597 17.81 5.73 -3.68
N VAL A 598 16.60 5.17 -3.69
CA VAL A 598 15.65 5.32 -4.79
C VAL A 598 14.70 6.44 -4.44
N ASP A 599 14.76 7.50 -5.23
CA ASP A 599 13.83 8.60 -5.12
C ASP A 599 12.46 8.15 -5.63
N ALA A 600 11.48 8.09 -4.75
CA ALA A 600 10.08 7.88 -5.10
C ALA A 600 9.20 9.04 -4.62
N ASN A 601 9.82 10.05 -3.99
CA ASN A 601 9.13 11.12 -3.28
C ASN A 601 9.39 12.47 -3.95
N LEU A 602 8.36 13.32 -4.04
CA LEU A 602 8.45 14.72 -4.47
C LEU A 602 8.79 14.95 -5.94
N GLY A 603 7.96 14.42 -6.84
CA GLY A 603 7.87 14.96 -8.21
C GLY A 603 8.24 13.97 -9.32
N LEU A 604 9.34 13.26 -9.17
CA LEU A 604 10.06 12.73 -10.33
C LEU A 604 9.98 11.23 -10.55
N ASP A 605 9.39 10.49 -9.61
CA ASP A 605 9.67 9.07 -9.49
C ASP A 605 11.19 8.87 -9.48
N ILE A 606 11.69 7.84 -10.17
CA ILE A 606 13.11 7.68 -10.45
C ILE A 606 13.48 8.66 -11.59
N PRO A 607 14.38 9.63 -11.36
CA PRO A 607 14.76 10.62 -12.37
C PRO A 607 15.27 9.93 -13.64
N ALA A 608 14.71 10.32 -14.79
CA ALA A 608 15.00 9.69 -16.07
C ALA A 608 15.78 10.62 -17.01
N THR A 609 15.77 11.92 -16.78
CA THR A 609 16.52 12.89 -17.59
C THR A 609 17.56 13.63 -16.76
N ARG A 610 18.48 14.31 -17.45
CA ARG A 610 19.55 15.10 -16.84
C ARG A 610 18.99 16.19 -15.92
N GLU A 611 17.97 16.91 -16.37
CA GLU A 611 17.34 18.00 -15.63
C GLU A 611 16.58 17.50 -14.40
N GLU A 612 15.91 16.36 -14.52
CA GLU A 612 15.26 15.69 -13.39
C GLU A 612 16.30 15.26 -12.35
N ALA A 613 17.40 14.64 -12.79
CA ALA A 613 18.49 14.21 -11.91
C ALA A 613 19.16 15.39 -11.19
N LEU A 614 19.36 16.50 -11.91
CA LEU A 614 19.94 17.71 -11.34
C LEU A 614 18.97 18.40 -10.37
N SER A 615 17.66 18.40 -10.66
CA SER A 615 16.66 18.90 -9.69
C SER A 615 16.66 18.07 -8.40
N ALA A 616 16.71 16.75 -8.52
CA ALA A 616 16.81 15.84 -7.38
C ALA A 616 18.10 16.08 -6.59
N ALA A 617 19.25 16.23 -7.26
CA ALA A 617 20.54 16.49 -6.61
C ALA A 617 20.56 17.81 -5.83
N LEU A 618 19.95 18.87 -6.38
CA LEU A 618 19.80 20.15 -5.66
C LEU A 618 18.90 20.00 -4.43
N ARG A 619 17.79 19.27 -4.55
CA ARG A 619 16.83 19.01 -3.48
C ARG A 619 17.48 18.27 -2.30
N THR A 620 18.19 17.19 -2.60
CA THR A 620 18.86 16.34 -1.61
C THR A 620 20.18 16.91 -1.12
N ARG A 621 20.61 18.05 -1.69
CA ARG A 621 21.87 18.74 -1.38
C ARG A 621 23.08 17.84 -1.58
N THR A 622 23.05 17.03 -2.64
CA THR A 622 24.15 16.17 -3.04
C THR A 622 25.33 17.00 -3.51
N ASP A 623 26.56 16.58 -3.21
CA ASP A 623 27.78 17.29 -3.61
C ASP A 623 28.13 17.08 -5.09
N GLU A 624 27.62 16.02 -5.71
CA GLU A 624 27.99 15.62 -7.07
C GLU A 624 26.87 14.84 -7.77
N LEU A 625 26.66 15.16 -9.06
CA LEU A 625 25.81 14.40 -9.96
C LEU A 625 26.65 13.86 -11.12
N VAL A 626 26.56 12.55 -11.36
CA VAL A 626 27.13 11.89 -12.53
C VAL A 626 25.98 11.38 -13.41
N PHE A 627 25.88 11.91 -14.62
CA PHE A 627 24.83 11.59 -15.58
C PHE A 627 25.43 11.17 -16.93
N GLY A 628 25.39 9.88 -17.23
CA GLY A 628 26.08 9.31 -18.38
C GLY A 628 27.60 9.45 -18.25
N GLU A 629 28.20 10.24 -19.13
CA GLU A 629 29.63 10.59 -19.07
C GLU A 629 29.87 11.96 -18.41
N GLU A 630 28.82 12.75 -18.15
CA GLU A 630 28.92 14.08 -17.56
C GLU A 630 29.06 13.97 -16.03
N THR A 631 30.03 14.67 -15.46
CA THR A 631 30.16 14.87 -14.01
C THR A 631 29.94 16.33 -13.68
N ILE A 632 28.99 16.61 -12.80
CA ILE A 632 28.59 17.95 -12.35
C ILE A 632 28.89 18.04 -10.85
N ALA A 633 29.95 18.79 -10.52
CA ALA A 633 30.20 19.18 -9.14
C ALA A 633 29.16 20.22 -8.69
N LEU A 634 28.56 20.01 -7.52
CA LEU A 634 27.54 20.86 -6.92
C LEU A 634 28.08 21.59 -5.70
N ASP A 635 29.29 22.15 -5.83
CA ASP A 635 29.84 23.09 -4.85
C ASP A 635 28.94 24.33 -4.67
N ALA A 636 29.20 25.14 -3.64
CA ALA A 636 28.36 26.29 -3.32
C ALA A 636 28.16 27.26 -4.51
N GLY A 637 29.18 27.45 -5.34
CA GLY A 637 29.11 28.32 -6.52
C GLY A 637 28.30 27.71 -7.65
N ALA A 638 28.56 26.44 -7.98
CA ALA A 638 27.83 25.68 -8.99
C ALA A 638 26.34 25.54 -8.62
N ARG A 639 26.06 25.23 -7.35
CA ARG A 639 24.70 25.14 -6.82
C ARG A 639 23.94 26.45 -7.02
N THR A 640 24.55 27.59 -6.68
CA THR A 640 23.93 28.91 -6.86
C THR A 640 23.56 29.19 -8.33
N ARG A 641 24.44 28.81 -9.27
CA ARG A 641 24.14 28.92 -10.71
C ARG A 641 22.96 28.05 -11.15
N HIS A 642 22.90 26.81 -10.64
CA HIS A 642 21.82 25.88 -10.99
C HIS A 642 20.49 26.22 -10.32
N ILE A 643 20.51 26.77 -9.10
CA ILE A 643 19.34 27.31 -8.40
C ILE A 643 18.66 28.40 -9.25
N GLY A 644 19.43 29.25 -9.92
CA GLY A 644 18.88 30.28 -10.82
C GLY A 644 18.08 29.72 -12.01
N ARG A 645 18.20 28.43 -12.32
CA ARG A 645 17.45 27.73 -13.38
C ARG A 645 16.23 26.98 -12.85
N LEU A 646 15.98 27.01 -11.54
CA LEU A 646 14.79 26.39 -10.97
C LEU A 646 13.55 27.15 -11.38
N VAL A 647 12.50 26.40 -11.64
CA VAL A 647 11.16 26.86 -11.95
C VAL A 647 10.25 26.24 -10.91
N ALA A 648 9.61 27.10 -10.12
CA ALA A 648 8.57 26.70 -9.21
C ALA A 648 7.27 26.57 -9.97
N GLY A 649 6.58 25.45 -9.80
CA GLY A 649 5.26 25.24 -10.37
C GLY A 649 4.33 24.56 -9.40
N ARG A 650 3.03 24.78 -9.57
CA ARG A 650 2.01 24.05 -8.82
C ARG A 650 2.15 22.55 -9.09
N ALA A 651 2.18 21.75 -8.03
CA ALA A 651 2.34 20.31 -8.19
C ALA A 651 1.13 19.71 -8.93
N PRO A 652 1.33 18.81 -9.91
CA PRO A 652 0.24 18.24 -10.69
C PRO A 652 -0.83 17.57 -9.85
N ALA A 653 -0.45 17.02 -8.68
CA ALA A 653 -1.36 16.31 -7.78
C ALA A 653 -2.32 17.20 -6.96
N VAL A 654 -2.10 18.52 -6.95
CA VAL A 654 -2.93 19.48 -6.20
C VAL A 654 -4.23 19.76 -6.96
N ILE A 655 -5.37 19.53 -6.30
CA ILE A 655 -6.70 19.85 -6.85
C ILE A 655 -7.04 21.32 -6.65
N SER A 656 -6.82 21.84 -5.44
CA SER A 656 -7.11 23.23 -5.10
C SER A 656 -6.26 23.70 -3.92
N ILE A 657 -6.05 25.00 -3.84
CA ILE A 657 -5.57 25.71 -2.66
C ILE A 657 -6.64 26.75 -2.38
N ALA A 658 -7.31 26.65 -1.24
CA ALA A 658 -8.46 27.50 -0.92
C ALA A 658 -8.41 27.97 0.52
N ALA A 659 -8.99 29.14 0.80
CA ALA A 659 -9.11 29.65 2.17
C ALA A 659 -9.95 28.71 3.05
N SER A 660 -9.53 28.55 4.31
CA SER A 660 -10.16 27.75 5.36
C SER A 660 -10.04 28.50 6.69
N ASP A 661 -10.82 28.11 7.70
CA ASP A 661 -10.74 28.69 9.04
C ASP A 661 -9.32 28.49 9.62
N GLY A 662 -8.51 29.56 9.65
CA GLY A 662 -7.15 29.56 10.19
C GLY A 662 -6.00 29.50 9.16
N GLY A 663 -6.27 29.52 7.85
CA GLY A 663 -5.22 29.53 6.81
C GLY A 663 -5.72 29.09 5.44
N GLU A 664 -4.82 28.74 4.52
CA GLU A 664 -5.19 28.05 3.28
C GLU A 664 -5.10 26.53 3.45
N LEU A 665 -6.00 25.80 2.81
CA LEU A 665 -5.99 24.34 2.74
C LEU A 665 -5.59 23.91 1.33
N CYS A 666 -4.46 23.22 1.22
CA CYS A 666 -4.03 22.57 0.00
C CYS A 666 -4.65 21.16 -0.08
N ARG A 667 -5.51 20.95 -1.08
CA ARG A 667 -6.18 19.68 -1.31
C ARG A 667 -5.47 18.82 -2.35
N PHE A 668 -5.21 17.58 -2.00
CA PHE A 668 -4.58 16.61 -2.91
C PHE A 668 -5.62 15.64 -3.46
N GLY A 669 -5.49 15.30 -4.74
CA GLY A 669 -6.47 14.40 -5.36
C GLY A 669 -6.27 12.93 -5.09
N ARG A 670 -5.04 12.53 -4.71
CA ARG A 670 -4.65 11.13 -4.48
C ARG A 670 -3.56 11.04 -3.42
N HIS A 671 -3.39 9.89 -2.78
CA HIS A 671 -2.27 9.44 -1.91
C HIS A 671 -1.91 10.28 -0.67
N ARG A 672 -2.07 11.60 -0.70
CA ARG A 672 -1.75 12.51 0.40
C ARG A 672 -3.04 13.06 1.03
N PRO A 673 -3.08 13.19 2.37
CA PRO A 673 -4.12 13.95 3.03
C PRO A 673 -3.98 15.44 2.69
N ASP A 674 -5.07 16.18 2.85
CA ASP A 674 -5.05 17.64 2.73
C ASP A 674 -4.10 18.26 3.78
N VAL A 675 -3.44 19.35 3.40
CA VAL A 675 -2.45 20.02 4.24
C VAL A 675 -2.88 21.46 4.46
N ALA A 676 -3.00 21.85 5.73
CA ALA A 676 -3.17 23.24 6.12
C ALA A 676 -1.82 23.96 5.96
N LEU A 677 -1.84 25.10 5.27
CA LEU A 677 -0.69 25.95 5.03
C LEU A 677 -0.64 27.06 6.07
N THR A 678 0.56 27.34 6.57
CA THR A 678 0.79 28.51 7.43
C THR A 678 0.66 29.80 6.62
N ALA A 679 0.42 30.93 7.28
CA ALA A 679 0.36 32.23 6.63
C ALA A 679 1.63 32.53 5.81
N GLU A 680 2.81 32.16 6.31
CA GLU A 680 4.08 32.33 5.58
C GLU A 680 4.17 31.42 4.33
N GLN A 681 3.65 30.20 4.40
CA GLN A 681 3.62 29.29 3.27
C GLN A 681 2.65 29.79 2.20
N THR A 682 1.48 30.27 2.60
CA THR A 682 0.52 30.94 1.72
C THR A 682 1.13 32.17 1.03
N GLU A 683 1.81 33.05 1.77
CA GLU A 683 2.50 34.21 1.19
C GLU A 683 3.55 33.78 0.15
N THR A 684 4.29 32.71 0.45
CA THR A 684 5.28 32.14 -0.48
C THR A 684 4.64 31.58 -1.76
N LEU A 685 3.42 31.06 -1.66
CA LEU A 685 2.67 30.46 -2.78
C LEU A 685 1.84 31.45 -3.58
N ALA A 686 1.47 32.60 -3.03
CA ALA A 686 0.56 33.55 -3.67
C ALA A 686 0.93 33.89 -5.13
N PRO A 687 2.21 34.15 -5.49
CA PRO A 687 2.58 34.42 -6.88
C PRO A 687 2.36 33.23 -7.83
N LEU A 688 2.38 32.00 -7.30
CA LEU A 688 2.18 30.76 -8.04
C LEU A 688 0.70 30.40 -8.22
N LEU A 689 -0.21 31.02 -7.46
CA LEU A 689 -1.65 30.86 -7.66
C LEU A 689 -2.10 31.59 -8.93
N ASP A 690 -1.56 32.79 -9.18
CA ASP A 690 -1.85 33.59 -10.37
C ASP A 690 -1.03 33.16 -11.59
N ASN A 691 0.21 32.72 -11.37
CA ASN A 691 1.08 32.20 -12.41
C ASN A 691 1.58 30.80 -12.03
N PRO A 692 0.95 29.72 -12.55
CA PRO A 692 1.17 28.35 -12.08
C PRO A 692 2.59 27.82 -12.31
N ARG A 693 3.45 28.57 -13.02
CA ARG A 693 4.84 28.21 -13.28
C ARG A 693 5.72 29.45 -13.42
N MET A 694 6.66 29.65 -12.49
CA MET A 694 7.52 30.83 -12.42
C MET A 694 8.99 30.46 -12.16
N ALA A 695 9.91 31.08 -12.91
CA ALA A 695 11.34 30.96 -12.63
C ALA A 695 11.70 31.54 -11.25
N LEU A 696 12.65 30.92 -10.57
CA LEU A 696 13.01 31.25 -9.19
C LEU A 696 13.54 32.69 -9.03
N GLY A 697 14.30 33.19 -10.01
CA GLY A 697 14.82 34.57 -9.99
C GLY A 697 13.71 35.62 -9.90
N PRO A 698 12.77 35.68 -10.87
CA PRO A 698 11.60 36.54 -10.80
C PRO A 698 10.78 36.35 -9.51
N LEU A 699 10.58 35.10 -9.08
CA LEU A 699 9.84 34.80 -7.85
C LEU A 699 10.52 35.38 -6.61
N ALA A 700 11.85 35.28 -6.53
CA ALA A 700 12.63 35.87 -5.43
C ALA A 700 12.51 37.40 -5.39
N VAL A 701 12.47 38.06 -6.56
CA VAL A 701 12.26 39.52 -6.65
C VAL A 701 10.86 39.90 -6.15
N ILE A 702 9.81 39.16 -6.56
CA ILE A 702 8.42 39.41 -6.12
C ILE A 702 8.30 39.25 -4.60
N LEU A 703 8.94 38.22 -4.04
CA LEU A 703 8.92 37.95 -2.60
C LEU A 703 9.89 38.85 -1.79
N GLY A 704 10.67 39.71 -2.45
CA GLY A 704 11.65 40.58 -1.80
C GLY A 704 12.78 39.80 -1.08
N ARG A 705 13.16 38.63 -1.60
CA ARG A 705 14.10 37.68 -0.97
C ARG A 705 15.29 37.39 -1.90
N THR A 706 16.35 36.80 -1.34
CA THR A 706 17.44 36.24 -2.17
C THR A 706 16.97 34.96 -2.87
N ALA A 707 17.63 34.57 -3.96
CA ALA A 707 17.32 33.31 -4.65
C ALA A 707 17.51 32.09 -3.72
N SER A 708 18.54 32.09 -2.88
CA SER A 708 18.81 31.01 -1.92
C SER A 708 17.78 30.94 -0.79
N ASP A 709 17.36 32.09 -0.24
CA ASP A 709 16.29 32.11 0.77
C ASP A 709 14.95 31.67 0.16
N THR A 710 14.68 32.08 -1.07
CA THR A 710 13.47 31.68 -1.81
C THR A 710 13.48 30.18 -2.11
N GLU A 711 14.61 29.62 -2.56
CA GLU A 711 14.77 28.16 -2.73
C GLU A 711 14.50 27.43 -1.42
N ARG A 712 15.14 27.83 -0.31
CA ARG A 712 14.96 27.17 1.00
C ARG A 712 13.48 27.11 1.40
N ARG A 713 12.77 28.23 1.28
CA ARG A 713 11.35 28.34 1.65
C ARG A 713 10.46 27.53 0.70
N LEU A 714 10.73 27.56 -0.59
CA LEU A 714 9.99 26.72 -1.54
C LEU A 714 10.28 25.24 -1.34
N ARG A 715 11.46 24.83 -0.87
CA ARG A 715 11.73 23.43 -0.49
C ARG A 715 10.96 23.01 0.77
N GLU A 716 10.76 23.91 1.72
CA GLU A 716 9.87 23.67 2.88
C GLU A 716 8.43 23.44 2.41
N VAL A 717 7.94 24.24 1.45
CA VAL A 717 6.60 24.04 0.89
C VAL A 717 6.54 22.80 -0.02
N GLU A 718 7.54 22.56 -0.86
CA GLU A 718 7.63 21.36 -1.72
C GLU A 718 7.59 20.08 -0.88
N ALA A 719 8.22 20.04 0.30
CA ALA A 719 8.14 18.89 1.20
C ALA A 719 6.69 18.54 1.58
N LEU A 720 5.82 19.54 1.72
CA LEU A 720 4.39 19.36 1.93
C LEU A 720 3.65 18.89 0.67
N GLY A 721 4.18 19.19 -0.52
CA GLY A 721 3.66 18.78 -1.83
C GLY A 721 2.84 19.79 -2.65
N PRO A 722 2.44 21.01 -2.18
CA PRO A 722 1.68 21.97 -3.00
C PRO A 722 2.38 22.42 -4.29
N ILE A 723 3.71 22.45 -4.28
CA ILE A 723 4.53 22.89 -5.40
C ILE A 723 5.62 21.88 -5.70
N ARG A 724 6.28 22.11 -6.83
CA ARG A 724 7.45 21.39 -7.28
C ARG A 724 8.46 22.38 -7.81
N LEU A 725 9.74 22.12 -7.55
CA LEU A 725 10.86 22.84 -8.13
C LEU A 725 11.51 21.96 -9.18
N ASP A 726 11.46 22.42 -10.44
CA ASP A 726 12.05 21.73 -11.58
C ASP A 726 13.14 22.58 -12.21
N ILE A 727 14.10 21.92 -12.86
CA ILE A 727 15.05 22.64 -13.72
C ILE A 727 14.42 22.79 -15.09
N GLU A 728 14.43 24.01 -15.62
CA GLU A 728 13.97 24.27 -16.97
C GLU A 728 14.83 23.48 -17.98
N ALA A 729 14.14 22.68 -18.80
CA ALA A 729 14.74 21.98 -19.92
C ALA A 729 15.36 23.01 -20.87
N ARG A 730 16.60 22.77 -21.31
CA ARG A 730 17.17 23.64 -22.33
C ARG A 730 16.35 23.47 -23.62
N PRO A 731 15.98 24.56 -24.31
CA PRO A 731 15.24 24.47 -25.56
C PRO A 731 15.98 23.63 -26.63
N ASP A 732 17.31 23.50 -26.52
CA ASP A 732 18.15 22.75 -27.47
C ASP A 732 18.30 21.25 -27.15
N THR A 733 17.71 20.75 -26.06
CA THR A 733 17.81 19.34 -25.64
C THR A 733 16.53 18.53 -25.83
N VAL A 734 15.66 18.94 -26.76
CA VAL A 734 14.74 17.96 -27.36
C VAL A 734 15.60 17.02 -28.20
N THR A 735 16.20 16.02 -27.56
CA THR A 735 16.67 14.82 -28.24
C THR A 735 15.48 14.31 -29.03
N ALA A 736 15.53 14.54 -30.34
CA ALA A 736 14.78 13.74 -31.28
C ALA A 736 14.96 12.28 -30.85
N ALA A 737 13.86 11.60 -30.55
CA ALA A 737 13.84 10.18 -30.84
C ALA A 737 14.36 10.01 -32.28
N PRO A 738 15.08 8.92 -32.62
CA PRO A 738 15.47 8.71 -34.00
C PRO A 738 14.19 8.49 -34.82
N GLU A 739 13.58 9.59 -35.28
CA GLU A 739 12.70 9.62 -36.43
C GLU A 739 13.61 9.16 -37.57
N GLN A 740 13.41 7.91 -37.98
CA GLN A 740 13.92 7.45 -39.25
C GLN A 740 13.52 8.50 -40.29
N ALA A 741 14.52 9.13 -40.90
CA ALA A 741 14.30 9.98 -42.05
C ALA A 741 13.42 9.21 -43.04
N PRO A 742 12.34 9.81 -43.56
CA PRO A 742 11.53 9.14 -44.57
C PRO A 742 12.44 8.74 -45.73
N GLU A 743 12.48 7.45 -46.04
CA GLU A 743 13.16 6.96 -47.23
C GLU A 743 12.65 7.77 -48.45
N PRO A 744 13.56 8.24 -49.33
CA PRO A 744 13.15 8.97 -50.51
C PRO A 744 12.24 8.07 -51.35
N SER A 745 11.05 8.58 -51.67
CA SER A 745 10.09 7.89 -52.52
C SER A 745 10.76 7.41 -53.81
N PRO A 746 10.56 6.14 -54.21
CA PRO A 746 11.12 5.66 -55.47
C PRO A 746 10.49 6.40 -56.64
N GLU A 747 11.34 6.84 -57.57
CA GLU A 747 10.94 7.47 -58.84
C GLU A 747 9.95 6.58 -59.61
N PRO A 748 8.98 7.18 -60.32
CA PRO A 748 8.02 6.43 -61.13
C PRO A 748 8.71 5.84 -62.36
N VAL A 749 8.78 4.51 -62.42
CA VAL A 749 9.20 3.75 -63.60
C VAL A 749 8.07 3.79 -64.65
N PRO A 750 8.35 4.14 -65.92
CA PRO A 750 7.35 4.22 -66.98
C PRO A 750 6.88 2.83 -67.46
N PRO A 751 5.70 2.74 -68.10
CA PRO A 751 5.07 1.46 -68.42
C PRO A 751 5.71 0.82 -69.66
N GLU A 752 6.24 -0.40 -69.51
CA GLU A 752 6.60 -1.25 -70.65
C GLU A 752 5.53 -2.31 -70.94
N ALA A 753 5.42 -2.60 -72.23
CA ALA A 753 4.30 -3.21 -72.92
C ALA A 753 4.18 -4.74 -72.71
N SER A 754 2.94 -5.18 -72.88
CA SER A 754 2.45 -6.55 -72.99
C SER A 754 3.25 -7.46 -73.94
N SER A 755 3.39 -8.75 -73.58
CA SER A 755 3.03 -9.98 -74.36
C SER A 755 3.72 -11.24 -73.74
N PRO A 756 3.42 -12.50 -74.14
CA PRO A 756 2.40 -13.31 -73.48
C PRO A 756 2.83 -14.75 -73.08
N GLY A 757 2.13 -15.33 -72.10
CA GLY A 757 1.69 -16.73 -72.07
C GLY A 757 2.70 -17.83 -71.69
N THR A 758 2.38 -18.60 -70.65
CA THR A 758 2.60 -20.07 -70.52
C THR A 758 1.65 -20.59 -69.40
N PRO A 759 1.05 -21.80 -69.51
CA PRO A 759 -0.19 -22.20 -68.82
C PRO A 759 0.01 -22.76 -67.39
N PRO A 760 -1.08 -22.97 -66.61
CA PRO A 760 -1.00 -23.34 -65.19
C PRO A 760 -0.68 -24.84 -64.97
N PRO A 761 0.01 -25.20 -63.88
CA PRO A 761 0.23 -26.58 -63.50
C PRO A 761 -0.99 -27.19 -62.77
N GLU A 762 -1.15 -28.48 -63.02
CA GLU A 762 -2.21 -29.39 -62.60
C GLU A 762 -2.39 -29.49 -61.08
N MET A 763 -3.66 -29.55 -60.65
CA MET A 763 -4.07 -29.94 -59.30
C MET A 763 -3.83 -31.44 -59.07
N ARG A 764 -3.12 -31.80 -58.00
CA ARG A 764 -3.14 -33.14 -57.40
C ARG A 764 -4.04 -33.15 -56.15
N PRO A 765 -4.82 -34.22 -55.92
CA PRO A 765 -5.76 -34.30 -54.81
C PRO A 765 -5.07 -34.58 -53.47
N SER A 766 -5.60 -33.96 -52.42
CA SER A 766 -5.21 -34.10 -51.02
C SER A 766 -5.63 -35.46 -50.45
N GLU A 767 -4.67 -36.21 -49.92
CA GLU A 767 -4.89 -37.39 -49.10
C GLU A 767 -5.26 -37.00 -47.67
N THR A 768 -6.35 -37.59 -47.18
CA THR A 768 -6.88 -37.50 -45.82
C THR A 768 -6.03 -38.34 -44.86
N PRO A 769 -5.63 -37.85 -43.67
CA PRO A 769 -5.02 -38.70 -42.65
C PRO A 769 -6.08 -39.40 -41.79
N PRO A 770 -5.80 -40.62 -41.27
CA PRO A 770 -6.75 -41.41 -40.50
C PRO A 770 -6.87 -40.95 -39.05
N SER A 771 -8.09 -41.08 -38.54
CA SER A 771 -8.55 -40.82 -37.17
C SER A 771 -8.08 -41.89 -36.17
N ASP A 772 -7.51 -41.44 -35.05
CA ASP A 772 -7.18 -42.25 -33.87
C ASP A 772 -8.44 -42.66 -33.07
N PRO A 773 -8.46 -43.85 -32.45
CA PRO A 773 -9.54 -44.30 -31.57
C PRO A 773 -9.37 -43.82 -30.12
N PRO A 774 -10.47 -43.69 -29.34
CA PRO A 774 -10.45 -43.22 -27.95
C PRO A 774 -9.95 -44.29 -26.96
N PRO A 775 -9.41 -43.88 -25.79
CA PRO A 775 -8.97 -44.80 -24.73
C PRO A 775 -10.15 -45.36 -23.91
N PRO A 776 -9.96 -46.50 -23.22
CA PRO A 776 -10.99 -47.13 -22.41
C PRO A 776 -11.18 -46.45 -21.06
N VAL A 777 -12.40 -46.55 -20.55
CA VAL A 777 -12.86 -46.12 -19.24
C VAL A 777 -12.55 -47.22 -18.22
N ASP A 778 -11.99 -46.84 -17.08
CA ASP A 778 -12.19 -47.44 -15.75
C ASP A 778 -12.30 -46.32 -14.70
#